data_AF-A0A506U9U1-F1
#
_entry.id   AF-A0A506U9U1-F1
#
_cell.length_a   1.000
_cell.length_b   1.000
_cell.length_c   1.000
_cell.angle_alpha   90.00
_cell.angle_beta   90.00
_cell.angle_gamma   90.00
#
_symmetry.space_group_name_H-M   'P 1'
#
loop_
_entity.id
_entity.type
_entity.pdbx_description
1 polymer ?
#
loop_
_entity_poly.entity_id
_entity_poly.type
_entity_poly.pdbx_seq_one_letter_code
_entity_poly.pdbx_strand_id
1 'polypeptide(L)'
;MPVPSDYLDRVYAGVLGKMIGVYLGRPFENWRYRDILEKLGPITYYVHEQLGDPLVVTDDDLAGTFTFPRALDDYGVSADLCAEDIGRAWLNYIIEERSILWWGGAGNSTEHTAWLNLSRGIPAPASGSIEVNGTTVAEQIGAQIFIDGWALVSPGNPEGAAKLARAAGSVSHDGESVNAAVLWAAMEAEAFVSRDVNHLLDTGLSFIPKDSLVARLVADIRRWTSGNEDWEQTRQRIEDNYGYDKYPGNCHVIPNHALMIMALLHAPHDFQRGQTIVNTSGWDTDCNAGNLGCLHGIMLGLEGLDAGPDWRGPVADRLYISTADGGRSVTDAVEVSLWLADLGRKLAGEAAMPAPKNGAQFHFMLPGSVQGFRAQTSRTSVADLKVFGTGNALAIDFSALAPGREAAATTPVFTPKEVTRMRTYDLMASPRIHAAQVLKAKVSAAADNTGPVNARLRLRHYDGKDELVDLDASDAIVLSPGRSGALEWTVPRTGGQPIAEIGIVLTTDEGRSGGRVLIDSLSWSGCPDVTFQRPEGDGDFWRRAWVSNVHFFSKHFPQDIRISQNRGAGMIHQGGRSWTDYTVEADLMLHLGDLGGVVLRVQGQRRYYLACVTRDGELQIRRQRDEQCEILASTPCDIGFESSFVLKASVHGEHIHARIGDASVEASDRSFADGAAGMLVYEGALSSTGFRLRPIEGA
;
A
#
# COMPACT_ATOMS: atom_id res chain seq x y z
N MET A 1 -4.49 -2.65 -28.69
CA MET A 1 -5.93 -3.00 -28.76
C MET A 1 -6.67 -2.07 -27.81
N PRO A 2 -7.95 -1.72 -28.08
CA PRO A 2 -8.72 -0.91 -27.13
C PRO A 2 -8.90 -1.67 -25.81
N VAL A 3 -8.88 -0.96 -24.68
CA VAL A 3 -9.08 -1.61 -23.38
C VAL A 3 -10.54 -2.11 -23.26
N PRO A 4 -10.81 -3.27 -22.63
CA PRO A 4 -12.17 -3.75 -22.42
C PRO A 4 -13.03 -2.75 -21.64
N SER A 5 -14.34 -2.70 -21.91
CA SER A 5 -15.25 -1.77 -21.23
C SER A 5 -15.42 -2.07 -19.74
N ASP A 6 -15.25 -3.32 -19.33
CA ASP A 6 -15.28 -3.81 -17.95
C ASP A 6 -13.87 -3.86 -17.31
N TYR A 7 -12.88 -3.19 -17.91
CA TYR A 7 -11.49 -3.24 -17.48
C TYR A 7 -11.30 -2.87 -16.00
N LEU A 8 -11.87 -1.75 -15.55
CA LEU A 8 -11.74 -1.31 -14.15
C LEU A 8 -12.38 -2.33 -13.18
N ASP A 9 -13.54 -2.89 -13.51
CA ASP A 9 -14.21 -3.88 -12.67
C ASP A 9 -13.40 -5.17 -12.56
N ARG A 10 -12.74 -5.60 -13.66
CA ARG A 10 -11.85 -6.76 -13.66
C ARG A 10 -10.53 -6.49 -12.94
N VAL A 11 -9.96 -5.29 -13.05
CA VAL A 11 -8.80 -4.89 -12.23
C VAL A 11 -9.17 -4.94 -10.76
N TYR A 12 -10.33 -4.42 -10.38
CA TYR A 12 -10.81 -4.46 -9.01
C TYR A 12 -11.01 -5.88 -8.48
N ALA A 13 -11.61 -6.76 -9.29
CA ALA A 13 -11.73 -8.17 -8.94
C ALA A 13 -10.36 -8.86 -8.83
N GLY A 14 -9.39 -8.53 -9.70
CA GLY A 14 -8.02 -9.05 -9.63
C GLY A 14 -7.26 -8.58 -8.38
N VAL A 15 -7.36 -7.29 -8.03
CA VAL A 15 -6.77 -6.72 -6.80
C VAL A 15 -7.37 -7.38 -5.57
N LEU A 16 -8.70 -7.51 -5.51
CA LEU A 16 -9.38 -8.22 -4.41
C LEU A 16 -8.96 -9.69 -4.35
N GLY A 17 -8.87 -10.37 -5.49
CA GLY A 17 -8.44 -11.75 -5.57
C GLY A 17 -7.03 -11.97 -4.99
N LYS A 18 -6.07 -11.11 -5.35
CA LYS A 18 -4.71 -11.09 -4.78
C LYS A 18 -4.76 -10.87 -3.27
N MET A 19 -5.50 -9.86 -2.80
CA MET A 19 -5.64 -9.56 -1.38
C MET A 19 -6.23 -10.72 -0.58
N ILE A 20 -7.35 -11.29 -1.05
CA ILE A 20 -8.03 -12.41 -0.39
C ILE A 20 -7.09 -13.62 -0.31
N GLY A 21 -6.42 -13.96 -1.43
CA GLY A 21 -5.48 -15.09 -1.48
C GLY A 21 -4.35 -14.94 -0.46
N VAL A 22 -3.69 -13.77 -0.44
CA VAL A 22 -2.61 -13.48 0.51
C VAL A 22 -3.11 -13.57 1.95
N TYR A 23 -4.18 -12.86 2.32
CA TYR A 23 -4.69 -12.88 3.69
C TYR A 23 -5.22 -14.26 4.14
N LEU A 24 -5.65 -15.10 3.20
CA LEU A 24 -6.05 -16.47 3.48
C LEU A 24 -4.83 -17.36 3.78
N GLY A 25 -3.79 -17.30 2.95
CA GLY A 25 -2.61 -18.16 3.06
C GLY A 25 -1.58 -17.72 4.10
N ARG A 26 -1.55 -16.43 4.44
CA ARG A 26 -0.52 -15.82 5.27
C ARG A 26 -0.31 -16.44 6.66
N PRO A 27 -1.38 -16.78 7.43
CA PRO A 27 -1.22 -17.23 8.81
C PRO A 27 -0.45 -18.54 8.99
N PHE A 28 -0.33 -19.36 7.93
CA PHE A 28 0.32 -20.67 7.95
C PHE A 28 1.31 -20.83 6.78
N GLU A 29 1.86 -19.70 6.33
CA GLU A 29 2.98 -19.65 5.38
C GLU A 29 4.09 -20.66 5.78
N ASN A 30 4.61 -21.37 4.80
CA ASN A 30 5.65 -22.40 4.92
C ASN A 30 5.24 -23.67 5.69
N TRP A 31 3.95 -23.89 5.98
CA TRP A 31 3.49 -25.14 6.58
C TRP A 31 3.50 -26.30 5.58
N ARG A 32 3.77 -27.50 6.09
CA ARG A 32 3.66 -28.73 5.29
C ARG A 32 2.18 -29.10 5.13
N TYR A 33 1.83 -29.63 3.95
CA TYR A 33 0.51 -30.21 3.65
C TYR A 33 -0.09 -31.02 4.81
N ARG A 34 0.69 -31.97 5.37
CA ARG A 34 0.25 -32.82 6.48
C ARG A 34 -0.05 -32.04 7.77
N ASP A 35 0.74 -31.00 8.05
CA ASP A 35 0.63 -30.21 9.28
C ASP A 35 -0.63 -29.32 9.20
N ILE A 36 -0.98 -28.84 7.99
CA ILE A 36 -2.24 -28.14 7.72
C ILE A 36 -3.43 -29.07 7.94
N LEU A 37 -3.42 -30.25 7.31
CA LEU A 37 -4.53 -31.21 7.44
C LEU A 37 -4.74 -31.67 8.89
N GLU A 38 -3.68 -31.89 9.64
CA GLU A 38 -3.75 -32.34 11.04
C GLU A 38 -4.32 -31.25 11.96
N LYS A 39 -3.92 -29.99 11.76
CA LYS A 39 -4.20 -28.90 12.71
C LYS A 39 -5.39 -28.03 12.33
N LEU A 40 -5.63 -27.83 11.04
CA LEU A 40 -6.64 -26.92 10.48
C LEU A 40 -7.66 -27.66 9.62
N GLY A 41 -7.29 -28.82 9.07
CA GLY A 41 -8.06 -29.49 8.03
C GLY A 41 -7.94 -28.77 6.68
N PRO A 42 -8.77 -29.16 5.68
CA PRO A 42 -8.84 -28.44 4.42
C PRO A 42 -9.21 -26.97 4.62
N ILE A 43 -8.48 -26.07 3.96
CA ILE A 43 -8.69 -24.63 4.11
C ILE A 43 -9.90 -24.20 3.26
N THR A 44 -11.04 -23.97 3.91
CA THR A 44 -12.28 -23.54 3.23
C THR A 44 -12.67 -22.10 3.52
N TYR A 45 -12.04 -21.44 4.50
CA TYR A 45 -12.27 -20.04 4.86
C TYR A 45 -11.07 -19.48 5.64
N TYR A 46 -11.12 -18.19 6.01
CA TYR A 46 -10.07 -17.57 6.82
C TYR A 46 -9.88 -18.28 8.17
N VAL A 47 -8.63 -18.60 8.50
CA VAL A 47 -8.24 -19.29 9.76
C VAL A 47 -7.37 -18.43 10.69
N HIS A 48 -7.13 -17.17 10.35
CA HIS A 48 -6.27 -16.23 11.11
C HIS A 48 -6.59 -16.17 12.62
N GLU A 49 -7.87 -16.16 13.00
CA GLU A 49 -8.28 -16.13 14.41
C GLU A 49 -7.84 -17.39 15.18
N GLN A 50 -7.83 -18.57 14.52
CA GLN A 50 -7.40 -19.83 15.13
C GLN A 50 -5.89 -19.81 15.45
N LEU A 51 -5.12 -18.95 14.76
CA LEU A 51 -3.68 -18.79 14.91
C LEU A 51 -3.29 -17.51 15.66
N GLY A 52 -4.28 -16.72 16.08
CA GLY A 52 -4.11 -15.50 16.88
C GLY A 52 -3.56 -14.31 16.10
N ASP A 53 -3.65 -14.33 14.77
CA ASP A 53 -3.10 -13.30 13.89
C ASP A 53 -4.19 -12.34 13.38
N PRO A 54 -3.90 -11.05 13.14
CA PRO A 54 -4.82 -10.16 12.44
C PRO A 54 -5.07 -10.64 11.00
N LEU A 55 -6.27 -10.41 10.45
CA LEU A 55 -6.56 -10.77 9.05
C LEU A 55 -5.81 -9.88 8.05
N VAL A 56 -5.93 -8.56 8.23
CA VAL A 56 -5.32 -7.57 7.33
C VAL A 56 -3.97 -7.21 7.90
N VAL A 57 -2.90 -7.60 7.22
CA VAL A 57 -1.49 -7.44 7.65
C VAL A 57 -0.65 -6.79 6.56
N THR A 58 0.53 -6.28 6.93
CA THR A 58 1.57 -5.97 5.95
C THR A 58 2.10 -7.26 5.36
N ASP A 59 2.28 -7.30 4.05
CA ASP A 59 2.78 -8.48 3.37
C ASP A 59 3.54 -8.09 2.09
N ASP A 60 4.66 -8.76 1.83
CA ASP A 60 5.53 -8.48 0.68
C ASP A 60 4.83 -8.74 -0.65
N ASP A 61 3.98 -9.76 -0.74
CA ASP A 61 3.14 -10.02 -1.92
C ASP A 61 2.33 -8.79 -2.33
N LEU A 62 1.70 -8.14 -1.36
CA LEU A 62 0.83 -7.01 -1.61
C LEU A 62 1.63 -5.73 -1.79
N ALA A 63 2.63 -5.52 -0.93
CA ALA A 63 3.41 -4.29 -0.95
C ALA A 63 4.25 -4.19 -2.23
N GLY A 64 4.92 -5.26 -2.67
CA GLY A 64 5.70 -5.28 -3.90
C GLY A 64 4.81 -5.10 -5.13
N THR A 65 3.75 -5.91 -5.25
CA THR A 65 2.80 -5.86 -6.37
C THR A 65 2.20 -4.47 -6.59
N PHE A 66 1.86 -3.76 -5.51
CA PHE A 66 1.18 -2.47 -5.59
C PHE A 66 2.10 -1.25 -5.35
N THR A 67 3.42 -1.45 -5.22
CA THR A 67 4.41 -0.37 -5.16
C THR A 67 5.25 -0.31 -6.42
N PHE A 68 5.79 -1.43 -6.90
CA PHE A 68 6.78 -1.42 -7.98
C PHE A 68 6.28 -0.88 -9.34
N PRO A 69 4.98 -1.02 -9.71
CA PRO A 69 4.45 -0.38 -10.91
C PRO A 69 4.57 1.16 -10.91
N ARG A 70 4.85 1.81 -9.77
CA ARG A 70 5.15 3.25 -9.69
C ARG A 70 6.36 3.67 -10.51
N ALA A 71 7.24 2.75 -10.89
CA ALA A 71 8.27 3.05 -11.87
C ALA A 71 7.68 3.66 -13.17
N LEU A 72 6.43 3.33 -13.54
CA LEU A 72 5.72 3.96 -14.65
C LEU A 72 5.37 5.44 -14.38
N ASP A 73 4.97 5.79 -13.15
CA ASP A 73 4.76 7.19 -12.76
C ASP A 73 6.09 7.96 -12.70
N ASP A 74 7.13 7.28 -12.24
CA ASP A 74 8.42 7.85 -11.86
C ASP A 74 9.37 8.11 -13.05
N TYR A 75 9.32 7.26 -14.07
CA TYR A 75 10.23 7.27 -15.22
C TYR A 75 9.49 7.37 -16.57
N GLY A 76 8.16 7.47 -16.53
CA GLY A 76 7.31 7.60 -17.70
C GLY A 76 6.55 6.31 -18.01
N VAL A 77 5.28 6.48 -18.37
CA VAL A 77 4.37 5.36 -18.66
C VAL A 77 4.70 4.81 -20.05
N SER A 78 5.54 3.78 -20.09
CA SER A 78 6.07 3.19 -21.32
C SER A 78 6.09 1.67 -21.24
N ALA A 79 5.74 1.01 -22.35
CA ALA A 79 5.91 -0.44 -22.50
C ALA A 79 7.40 -0.85 -22.59
N ASP A 80 8.30 0.12 -22.76
CA ASP A 80 9.75 -0.08 -22.84
C ASP A 80 10.46 0.20 -21.51
N LEU A 81 9.71 0.37 -20.40
CA LEU A 81 10.27 0.60 -19.07
C LEU A 81 11.31 -0.48 -18.73
N CYS A 82 12.53 -0.06 -18.38
CA CYS A 82 13.65 -0.97 -18.22
C CYS A 82 13.84 -1.43 -16.77
N ALA A 83 14.57 -2.53 -16.58
CA ALA A 83 14.85 -3.07 -15.25
C ALA A 83 15.60 -2.06 -14.36
N GLU A 84 16.48 -1.22 -14.93
CA GLU A 84 17.21 -0.19 -14.18
C GLU A 84 16.28 0.85 -13.55
N ASP A 85 15.28 1.32 -14.29
CA ASP A 85 14.26 2.26 -13.77
C ASP A 85 13.48 1.63 -12.61
N ILE A 86 13.08 0.37 -12.76
CA ILE A 86 12.37 -0.37 -11.72
C ILE A 86 13.27 -0.59 -10.50
N GLY A 87 14.55 -0.90 -10.69
CA GLY A 87 15.54 -1.01 -9.63
C GLY A 87 15.79 0.31 -8.89
N ARG A 88 15.77 1.45 -9.58
CA ARG A 88 15.80 2.77 -8.92
C ARG A 88 14.51 3.03 -8.13
N ALA A 89 13.34 2.62 -8.64
CA ALA A 89 12.08 2.70 -7.88
C ALA A 89 12.14 1.87 -6.58
N TRP A 90 12.76 0.67 -6.63
CA TRP A 90 13.01 -0.14 -5.43
C TRP A 90 13.82 0.64 -4.40
N LEU A 91 14.93 1.28 -4.79
CA LEU A 91 15.76 2.09 -3.89
C LEU A 91 15.05 3.33 -3.35
N ASN A 92 14.03 3.84 -4.05
CA ASN A 92 13.25 4.98 -3.62
C ASN A 92 12.12 4.59 -2.64
N TYR A 93 11.49 3.43 -2.81
CA TYR A 93 10.31 3.04 -2.03
C TYR A 93 10.56 2.01 -0.93
N ILE A 94 11.60 1.19 -1.04
CA ILE A 94 11.98 0.21 -0.01
C ILE A 94 12.78 0.92 1.08
N ILE A 95 12.33 0.75 2.33
CA ILE A 95 13.06 1.16 3.52
C ILE A 95 13.81 -0.06 4.04
N GLU A 96 15.14 0.06 4.05
CA GLU A 96 16.06 -0.97 4.55
C GLU A 96 15.59 -1.54 5.89
N GLU A 97 15.48 -2.87 5.96
CA GLU A 97 15.08 -3.64 7.16
C GLU A 97 13.68 -3.36 7.72
N ARG A 98 12.83 -2.59 7.02
CA ARG A 98 11.52 -2.16 7.56
C ARG A 98 10.34 -2.34 6.64
N SER A 99 10.54 -2.45 5.32
CA SER A 99 9.40 -2.48 4.39
C SER A 99 9.60 -3.40 3.19
N ILE A 100 8.48 -3.81 2.59
CA ILE A 100 8.29 -4.57 1.34
C ILE A 100 8.97 -5.94 1.26
N LEU A 101 10.19 -6.14 1.76
CA LEU A 101 10.96 -7.37 1.54
C LEU A 101 10.97 -8.29 2.76
N TRP A 102 11.16 -9.59 2.53
CA TRP A 102 11.67 -10.49 3.55
C TRP A 102 13.17 -10.26 3.79
N TRP A 103 13.53 -9.66 4.93
CA TRP A 103 14.90 -9.29 5.29
C TRP A 103 15.75 -10.47 5.83
N GLY A 104 15.70 -11.63 5.17
CA GLY A 104 16.35 -12.88 5.58
C GLY A 104 17.89 -12.97 5.45
N GLY A 105 18.54 -11.85 5.12
CA GLY A 105 19.99 -11.75 4.87
C GLY A 105 20.44 -12.06 3.43
N ALA A 106 21.61 -11.50 3.07
CA ALA A 106 22.27 -11.71 1.78
C ALA A 106 22.61 -13.19 1.54
N GLY A 107 22.34 -13.69 0.34
CA GLY A 107 22.55 -15.08 -0.05
C GLY A 107 21.44 -16.06 0.41
N ASN A 108 20.51 -15.61 1.26
CA ASN A 108 19.34 -16.40 1.69
C ASN A 108 18.04 -15.84 1.10
N SER A 109 17.84 -14.53 1.21
CA SER A 109 16.72 -13.79 0.63
C SER A 109 17.15 -13.16 -0.68
N THR A 110 16.42 -13.47 -1.76
CA THR A 110 16.77 -13.06 -3.12
C THR A 110 16.60 -11.56 -3.31
N GLU A 111 15.47 -11.02 -2.88
CA GLU A 111 15.14 -9.60 -2.97
C GLU A 111 16.04 -8.77 -2.06
N HIS A 112 16.34 -9.24 -0.85
CA HIS A 112 17.28 -8.55 0.03
C HIS A 112 18.68 -8.54 -0.59
N THR A 113 19.14 -9.66 -1.16
CA THR A 113 20.43 -9.72 -1.86
C THR A 113 20.48 -8.74 -3.03
N ALA A 114 19.43 -8.72 -3.86
CA ALA A 114 19.31 -7.81 -4.98
C ALA A 114 19.26 -6.33 -4.54
N TRP A 115 18.53 -6.01 -3.47
CA TRP A 115 18.50 -4.66 -2.90
C TRP A 115 19.87 -4.22 -2.39
N LEU A 116 20.65 -5.12 -1.76
CA LEU A 116 22.03 -4.85 -1.38
C LEU A 116 22.95 -4.63 -2.59
N ASN A 117 22.73 -5.37 -3.69
CA ASN A 117 23.46 -5.16 -4.93
C ASN A 117 23.16 -3.78 -5.55
N LEU A 118 21.87 -3.42 -5.64
CA LEU A 118 21.42 -2.11 -6.10
C LEU A 118 22.02 -0.98 -5.24
N SER A 119 21.96 -1.09 -3.92
CA SER A 119 22.49 -0.07 -3.01
C SER A 119 24.02 0.08 -3.08
N ARG A 120 24.74 -0.95 -3.55
CA ARG A 120 26.19 -0.92 -3.84
C ARG A 120 26.52 -0.46 -5.26
N GLY A 121 25.51 -0.12 -6.07
CA GLY A 121 25.69 0.39 -7.43
C GLY A 121 25.78 -0.69 -8.52
N ILE A 122 25.36 -1.93 -8.25
CA ILE A 122 25.15 -2.94 -9.29
C ILE A 122 23.74 -2.74 -9.85
N PRO A 123 23.57 -2.24 -11.09
CA PRO A 123 22.25 -1.96 -11.64
C PRO A 123 21.49 -3.25 -11.97
N ALA A 124 20.16 -3.16 -12.01
CA ALA A 124 19.34 -4.20 -12.61
C ALA A 124 19.57 -4.24 -14.14
N PRO A 125 19.52 -5.40 -14.80
CA PRO A 125 19.17 -6.71 -14.26
C PRO A 125 20.33 -7.45 -13.57
N ALA A 126 21.56 -6.91 -13.62
CA ALA A 126 22.72 -7.59 -13.03
C ALA A 126 22.54 -7.83 -11.52
N SER A 127 21.86 -6.93 -10.82
CA SER A 127 21.52 -7.07 -9.38
C SER A 127 20.79 -8.36 -9.02
N GLY A 128 19.96 -8.90 -9.93
CA GLY A 128 19.18 -10.12 -9.74
C GLY A 128 19.74 -11.37 -10.43
N SER A 129 20.76 -11.19 -11.28
CA SER A 129 21.25 -12.23 -12.19
C SER A 129 21.83 -13.47 -11.50
N ILE A 130 21.73 -14.63 -12.18
CA ILE A 130 22.44 -15.85 -11.79
C ILE A 130 23.96 -15.63 -11.76
N GLU A 131 24.49 -14.81 -12.67
CA GLU A 131 25.94 -14.52 -12.74
C GLU A 131 26.46 -13.90 -11.43
N VAL A 132 25.69 -12.99 -10.84
CA VAL A 132 26.08 -12.30 -9.60
C VAL A 132 25.70 -13.09 -8.34
N ASN A 133 24.53 -13.74 -8.33
CA ASN A 133 23.95 -14.30 -7.11
C ASN A 133 24.01 -15.84 -7.03
N GLY A 134 24.33 -16.51 -8.13
CA GLY A 134 24.20 -17.96 -8.29
C GLY A 134 22.74 -18.42 -8.45
N THR A 135 22.57 -19.61 -9.02
CA THR A 135 21.25 -20.17 -9.37
C THR A 135 20.33 -20.31 -8.16
N THR A 136 20.85 -20.81 -7.04
CA THR A 136 20.05 -21.01 -5.81
C THR A 136 19.35 -19.72 -5.38
N VAL A 137 20.04 -18.59 -5.37
CA VAL A 137 19.43 -17.32 -4.94
C VAL A 137 18.54 -16.77 -6.05
N ALA A 138 18.99 -16.74 -7.29
CA ALA A 138 18.26 -16.08 -8.36
C ALA A 138 16.92 -16.76 -8.76
N GLU A 139 16.72 -18.05 -8.42
CA GLU A 139 15.55 -18.84 -8.83
C GLU A 139 14.52 -19.10 -7.70
N GLN A 140 14.56 -18.30 -6.62
CA GLN A 140 13.47 -18.26 -5.64
C GLN A 140 12.19 -17.64 -6.25
N ILE A 141 11.05 -17.73 -5.56
CA ILE A 141 9.73 -17.42 -6.15
C ILE A 141 9.44 -15.92 -6.39
N GLY A 142 10.16 -15.00 -5.76
CA GLY A 142 9.78 -13.58 -5.67
C GLY A 142 9.46 -12.84 -6.97
N ALA A 143 10.07 -13.20 -8.11
CA ALA A 143 9.72 -12.58 -9.39
C ALA A 143 8.23 -12.74 -9.73
N GLN A 144 7.68 -13.92 -9.42
CA GLN A 144 6.28 -14.22 -9.66
C GLN A 144 5.36 -13.54 -8.64
N ILE A 145 5.83 -13.45 -7.39
CA ILE A 145 5.09 -12.83 -6.27
C ILE A 145 4.58 -11.43 -6.63
N PHE A 146 5.44 -10.61 -7.22
CA PHE A 146 5.17 -9.19 -7.47
C PHE A 146 4.54 -8.87 -8.83
N ILE A 147 4.24 -9.89 -9.65
CA ILE A 147 4.05 -9.69 -11.09
C ILE A 147 2.68 -9.17 -11.49
N ASP A 148 1.66 -9.42 -10.66
CA ASP A 148 0.25 -9.19 -11.02
C ASP A 148 -0.02 -7.72 -11.38
N GLY A 149 0.63 -6.78 -10.69
CA GLY A 149 0.51 -5.34 -10.96
C GLY A 149 0.92 -4.97 -12.38
N TRP A 150 1.90 -5.66 -12.96
CA TRP A 150 2.37 -5.44 -14.34
C TRP A 150 1.43 -6.05 -15.39
N ALA A 151 0.74 -7.13 -15.05
CA ALA A 151 -0.31 -7.71 -15.88
C ALA A 151 -1.59 -6.87 -15.85
N LEU A 152 -1.98 -6.37 -14.67
CA LEU A 152 -3.16 -5.53 -14.48
C LEU A 152 -3.09 -4.21 -15.26
N VAL A 153 -1.90 -3.66 -15.52
CA VAL A 153 -1.70 -2.49 -16.39
C VAL A 153 -1.62 -2.83 -17.89
N SER A 154 -1.75 -4.11 -18.26
CA SER A 154 -1.58 -4.59 -19.65
C SER A 154 -2.80 -5.37 -20.17
N PRO A 155 -4.04 -4.86 -20.03
CA PRO A 155 -5.25 -5.63 -20.33
C PRO A 155 -5.33 -6.05 -21.80
N GLY A 156 -5.45 -7.35 -22.04
CA GLY A 156 -5.49 -7.93 -23.38
C GLY A 156 -4.21 -7.74 -24.18
N ASN A 157 -3.08 -7.43 -23.52
CA ASN A 157 -1.77 -7.26 -24.15
C ASN A 157 -0.72 -8.16 -23.49
N PRO A 158 -0.77 -9.49 -23.75
CA PRO A 158 0.15 -10.42 -23.13
C PRO A 158 1.62 -10.18 -23.51
N GLU A 159 1.91 -9.63 -24.70
CA GLU A 159 3.27 -9.26 -25.09
C GLU A 159 3.82 -8.10 -24.23
N GLY A 160 3.00 -7.06 -24.02
CA GLY A 160 3.34 -5.94 -23.13
C GLY A 160 3.55 -6.39 -21.69
N ALA A 161 2.65 -7.25 -21.19
CA ALA A 161 2.75 -7.83 -19.85
C ALA A 161 4.03 -8.66 -19.70
N ALA A 162 4.33 -9.54 -20.66
CA ALA A 162 5.55 -10.35 -20.67
C ALA A 162 6.83 -9.50 -20.64
N LYS A 163 6.84 -8.38 -21.37
CA LYS A 163 7.98 -7.45 -21.42
C LYS A 163 8.19 -6.74 -20.08
N LEU A 164 7.13 -6.15 -19.52
CA LEU A 164 7.19 -5.48 -18.22
C LEU A 164 7.52 -6.48 -17.11
N ALA A 165 6.93 -7.67 -17.15
CA ALA A 165 7.20 -8.74 -16.19
C ALA A 165 8.66 -9.20 -16.22
N ARG A 166 9.25 -9.34 -17.41
CA ARG A 166 10.67 -9.67 -17.55
C ARG A 166 11.56 -8.58 -16.97
N ALA A 167 11.28 -7.31 -17.27
CA ALA A 167 12.03 -6.18 -16.72
C ALA A 167 11.92 -6.12 -15.18
N ALA A 168 10.71 -6.28 -14.64
CA ALA A 168 10.45 -6.24 -13.20
C ALA A 168 11.07 -7.43 -12.46
N GLY A 169 10.85 -8.65 -12.93
CA GLY A 169 11.40 -9.87 -12.32
C GLY A 169 12.93 -9.87 -12.33
N SER A 170 13.55 -9.35 -13.39
CA SER A 170 15.01 -9.32 -13.53
C SER A 170 15.71 -8.33 -12.58
N VAL A 171 14.96 -7.49 -11.84
CA VAL A 171 15.55 -6.63 -10.80
C VAL A 171 16.19 -7.47 -9.69
N SER A 172 15.55 -8.58 -9.32
CA SER A 172 15.98 -9.44 -8.21
C SER A 172 16.21 -10.90 -8.57
N HIS A 173 15.68 -11.38 -9.68
CA HIS A 173 15.70 -12.80 -10.06
C HIS A 173 16.20 -13.01 -11.48
N ASP A 174 16.39 -14.27 -11.85
CA ASP A 174 16.79 -14.68 -13.21
C ASP A 174 16.32 -16.13 -13.46
N GLY A 175 16.58 -16.67 -14.66
CA GLY A 175 16.31 -18.07 -14.99
C GLY A 175 14.83 -18.46 -14.92
N GLU A 176 14.55 -19.61 -14.30
CA GLU A 176 13.20 -20.16 -14.19
C GLU A 176 12.24 -19.26 -13.40
N SER A 177 12.75 -18.44 -12.48
CA SER A 177 11.92 -17.51 -11.70
C SER A 177 11.32 -16.41 -12.59
N VAL A 178 12.15 -15.79 -13.44
CA VAL A 178 11.69 -14.80 -14.41
C VAL A 178 10.79 -15.44 -15.47
N ASN A 179 11.07 -16.68 -15.89
CA ASN A 179 10.19 -17.39 -16.83
C ASN A 179 8.80 -17.66 -16.23
N ALA A 180 8.71 -18.12 -14.99
CA ALA A 180 7.43 -18.33 -14.29
C ALA A 180 6.62 -17.02 -14.19
N ALA A 181 7.28 -15.92 -13.80
CA ALA A 181 6.66 -14.60 -13.72
C ALA A 181 6.13 -14.11 -15.08
N VAL A 182 6.93 -14.25 -16.14
CA VAL A 182 6.54 -13.87 -17.51
C VAL A 182 5.35 -14.68 -18.02
N LEU A 183 5.37 -16.01 -17.82
CA LEU A 183 4.27 -16.88 -18.19
C LEU A 183 2.98 -16.45 -17.48
N TRP A 184 3.06 -16.22 -16.17
CA TRP A 184 1.89 -15.87 -15.35
C TRP A 184 1.31 -14.50 -15.72
N ALA A 185 2.17 -13.48 -15.87
CA ALA A 185 1.72 -12.14 -16.25
C ALA A 185 1.06 -12.10 -17.64
N ALA A 186 1.57 -12.88 -18.59
CA ALA A 186 0.96 -13.01 -19.91
C ALA A 186 -0.42 -13.70 -19.82
N MET A 187 -0.59 -14.70 -18.95
CA MET A 187 -1.89 -15.33 -18.70
C MET A 187 -2.90 -14.34 -18.12
N GLU A 188 -2.52 -13.55 -17.12
CA GLU A 188 -3.40 -12.56 -16.49
C GLU A 188 -3.79 -11.43 -17.44
N ALA A 189 -2.85 -10.96 -18.25
CA ALA A 189 -3.14 -9.98 -19.30
C ALA A 189 -4.12 -10.55 -20.35
N GLU A 190 -3.95 -11.80 -20.77
CA GLU A 190 -4.85 -12.48 -21.70
C GLU A 190 -6.22 -12.82 -21.07
N ALA A 191 -6.30 -12.94 -19.74
CA ALA A 191 -7.55 -13.22 -19.02
C ALA A 191 -8.59 -12.08 -19.14
N PHE A 192 -8.17 -10.89 -19.54
CA PHE A 192 -9.08 -9.81 -19.92
C PHE A 192 -9.83 -10.09 -21.23
N VAL A 193 -9.33 -11.00 -22.07
CA VAL A 193 -9.88 -11.36 -23.38
C VAL A 193 -10.49 -12.76 -23.37
N SER A 194 -9.84 -13.73 -22.72
CA SER A 194 -10.26 -15.14 -22.70
C SER A 194 -10.43 -15.68 -21.29
N ARG A 195 -11.39 -16.59 -21.11
CA ARG A 195 -11.55 -17.39 -19.88
C ARG A 195 -11.07 -18.83 -20.06
N ASP A 196 -10.64 -19.23 -21.25
CA ASP A 196 -10.19 -20.61 -21.50
C ASP A 196 -8.78 -20.82 -20.92
N VAL A 197 -8.69 -21.56 -19.81
CA VAL A 197 -7.43 -21.85 -19.12
C VAL A 197 -6.38 -22.49 -20.02
N ASN A 198 -6.78 -23.35 -20.97
CA ASN A 198 -5.80 -23.93 -21.88
C ASN A 198 -5.23 -22.89 -22.84
N HIS A 199 -6.07 -22.01 -23.37
CA HIS A 199 -5.64 -20.87 -24.18
C HIS A 199 -4.74 -19.90 -23.40
N LEU A 200 -5.07 -19.60 -22.14
CA LEU A 200 -4.23 -18.76 -21.28
C LEU A 200 -2.83 -19.37 -21.10
N LEU A 201 -2.78 -20.65 -20.70
CA LEU A 201 -1.53 -21.38 -20.54
C LEU A 201 -0.72 -21.44 -21.85
N ASP A 202 -1.35 -21.70 -22.99
CA ASP A 202 -0.67 -21.71 -24.30
C ASP A 202 -0.11 -20.33 -24.65
N THR A 203 -0.85 -19.26 -24.32
CA THR A 203 -0.40 -17.87 -24.48
C THR A 203 0.81 -17.59 -23.61
N GLY A 204 0.77 -17.89 -22.32
CA GLY A 204 1.89 -17.69 -21.41
C GLY A 204 3.14 -18.50 -21.80
N LEU A 205 2.97 -19.77 -22.20
CA LEU A 205 4.05 -20.63 -22.70
C LEU A 205 4.74 -20.08 -23.95
N SER A 206 4.05 -19.25 -24.76
CA SER A 206 4.62 -18.66 -25.97
C SER A 206 5.68 -17.58 -25.70
N PHE A 207 5.74 -17.03 -24.47
CA PHE A 207 6.67 -15.95 -24.07
C PHE A 207 7.90 -16.45 -23.28
N ILE A 208 8.05 -17.76 -23.11
CA ILE A 208 9.18 -18.38 -22.40
C ILE A 208 9.90 -19.42 -23.28
N PRO A 209 11.14 -19.82 -22.95
CA PRO A 209 11.84 -20.87 -23.68
C PRO A 209 11.09 -22.21 -23.62
N LYS A 210 10.94 -22.89 -24.75
CA LYS A 210 10.19 -24.16 -24.86
C LYS A 210 10.81 -25.34 -24.10
N ASP A 211 12.10 -25.25 -23.82
CA ASP A 211 12.91 -26.24 -23.12
C ASP A 211 13.16 -25.87 -21.65
N SER A 212 12.54 -24.80 -21.15
CA SER A 212 12.59 -24.42 -19.74
C SER A 212 11.96 -25.48 -18.84
N LEU A 213 12.36 -25.49 -17.58
CA LEU A 213 11.78 -26.38 -16.58
C LEU A 213 10.31 -26.02 -16.30
N VAL A 214 9.96 -24.73 -16.27
CA VAL A 214 8.57 -24.27 -16.16
C VAL A 214 7.71 -24.85 -17.29
N ALA A 215 8.17 -24.83 -18.55
CA ALA A 215 7.41 -25.38 -19.67
C ALA A 215 7.16 -26.89 -19.55
N ARG A 216 8.18 -27.65 -19.11
CA ARG A 216 8.05 -29.09 -18.84
C ARG A 216 7.05 -29.37 -17.71
N LEU A 217 7.15 -28.63 -16.62
CA LEU A 217 6.26 -28.75 -15.46
C LEU A 217 4.79 -28.51 -15.84
N VAL A 218 4.49 -27.46 -16.61
CA VAL A 218 3.12 -27.20 -17.09
C VAL A 218 2.60 -28.36 -17.95
N ALA A 219 3.42 -28.91 -18.84
CA ALA A 219 3.05 -30.06 -19.67
C ALA A 219 2.78 -31.32 -18.84
N ASP A 220 3.57 -31.55 -17.79
CA ASP A 220 3.39 -32.67 -16.87
C ASP A 220 2.08 -32.57 -16.10
N ILE A 221 1.77 -31.40 -15.54
CA ILE A 221 0.55 -31.19 -14.76
C ILE A 221 -0.68 -31.31 -15.66
N ARG A 222 -0.68 -30.71 -16.86
CA ARG A 222 -1.77 -30.89 -17.85
C ARG A 222 -2.04 -32.37 -18.16
N ARG A 223 -0.98 -33.17 -18.30
CA ARG A 223 -1.10 -34.61 -18.54
C ARG A 223 -1.70 -35.32 -17.33
N TRP A 224 -1.22 -35.04 -16.13
CA TRP A 224 -1.73 -35.65 -14.89
C TRP A 224 -3.21 -35.32 -14.66
N THR A 225 -3.60 -34.05 -14.81
CA THR A 225 -5.00 -33.63 -14.64
C THR A 225 -5.93 -34.22 -15.71
N SER A 226 -5.47 -34.35 -16.97
CA SER A 226 -6.25 -35.00 -18.04
C SER A 226 -6.53 -36.49 -17.80
N GLY A 227 -5.78 -37.14 -16.90
CA GLY A 227 -5.93 -38.55 -16.54
C GLY A 227 -7.10 -38.86 -15.59
N ASN A 228 -7.93 -37.86 -15.22
CA ASN A 228 -8.94 -37.93 -14.16
C ASN A 228 -8.38 -38.21 -12.75
N GLU A 229 -7.13 -37.81 -12.50
CA GLU A 229 -6.59 -37.78 -11.14
C GLU A 229 -7.32 -36.70 -10.33
N ASP A 230 -7.50 -36.90 -9.02
CA ASP A 230 -7.90 -35.81 -8.15
C ASP A 230 -6.71 -34.88 -7.86
N TRP A 231 -6.98 -33.72 -7.25
CA TRP A 231 -5.94 -32.74 -6.98
C TRP A 231 -4.94 -33.26 -5.92
N GLU A 232 -5.36 -34.12 -4.98
CA GLU A 232 -4.49 -34.74 -3.99
C GLU A 232 -3.45 -35.67 -4.64
N GLN A 233 -3.87 -36.50 -5.60
CA GLN A 233 -2.96 -37.34 -6.39
C GLN A 233 -2.01 -36.48 -7.24
N THR A 234 -2.53 -35.42 -7.87
CA THR A 234 -1.69 -34.49 -8.65
C THR A 234 -0.66 -33.80 -7.73
N ARG A 235 -1.07 -33.37 -6.53
CA ARG A 235 -0.19 -32.76 -5.52
C ARG A 235 0.89 -33.73 -5.05
N GLN A 236 0.56 -35.01 -4.87
CA GLN A 236 1.56 -36.02 -4.53
C GLN A 236 2.59 -36.17 -5.66
N ARG A 237 2.16 -36.19 -6.93
CA ARG A 237 3.11 -36.22 -8.06
C ARG A 237 3.99 -34.97 -8.10
N ILE A 238 3.45 -33.80 -7.77
CA ILE A 238 4.24 -32.56 -7.65
C ILE A 238 5.29 -32.72 -6.55
N GLU A 239 4.92 -33.21 -5.37
CA GLU A 239 5.88 -33.47 -4.29
C GLU A 239 6.97 -34.47 -4.72
N ASP A 240 6.59 -35.56 -5.37
CA ASP A 240 7.51 -36.62 -5.79
C ASP A 240 8.52 -36.16 -6.86
N ASN A 241 8.09 -35.32 -7.80
CA ASN A 241 8.88 -34.93 -8.99
C ASN A 241 9.47 -33.52 -8.90
N TYR A 242 8.79 -32.61 -8.20
CA TYR A 242 9.05 -31.17 -8.18
C TYR A 242 8.99 -30.58 -6.76
N GLY A 243 9.02 -31.40 -5.69
CA GLY A 243 8.94 -30.94 -4.32
C GLY A 243 10.12 -30.06 -3.88
N TYR A 244 9.96 -29.38 -2.74
CA TYR A 244 11.01 -28.53 -2.14
C TYR A 244 12.34 -29.30 -1.95
N ASP A 245 12.31 -30.61 -1.71
CA ASP A 245 13.51 -31.44 -1.56
C ASP A 245 14.31 -31.62 -2.86
N LYS A 246 13.78 -31.21 -4.01
CA LYS A 246 14.44 -31.30 -5.32
C LYS A 246 15.23 -30.04 -5.67
N TYR A 247 15.07 -28.95 -4.92
CA TYR A 247 15.66 -27.65 -5.23
C TYR A 247 16.37 -27.04 -4.02
N PRO A 248 17.46 -26.29 -4.23
CA PRO A 248 18.10 -25.55 -3.16
C PRO A 248 17.34 -24.24 -2.85
N GLY A 249 17.59 -23.68 -1.67
CA GLY A 249 16.95 -22.45 -1.20
C GLY A 249 15.75 -22.71 -0.29
N ASN A 250 15.03 -21.65 0.05
CA ASN A 250 13.93 -21.69 1.02
C ASN A 250 12.57 -21.84 0.35
N CYS A 251 12.34 -21.07 -0.72
CA CYS A 251 11.07 -20.99 -1.46
C CYS A 251 11.37 -20.96 -2.97
N HIS A 252 11.81 -22.09 -3.53
CA HIS A 252 12.12 -22.18 -4.95
C HIS A 252 10.86 -21.97 -5.81
N VAL A 253 11.00 -21.38 -7.01
CA VAL A 253 9.84 -21.05 -7.86
C VAL A 253 9.09 -22.29 -8.37
N ILE A 254 9.81 -23.36 -8.74
CA ILE A 254 9.23 -24.51 -9.44
C ILE A 254 8.12 -25.24 -8.66
N PRO A 255 8.32 -25.69 -7.41
CA PRO A 255 7.27 -26.40 -6.66
C PRO A 255 6.00 -25.56 -6.49
N ASN A 256 6.17 -24.27 -6.18
CA ASN A 256 5.10 -23.32 -5.94
C ASN A 256 4.32 -23.00 -7.23
N HIS A 257 5.02 -22.72 -8.33
CA HIS A 257 4.40 -22.56 -9.65
C HIS A 257 3.59 -23.80 -10.04
N ALA A 258 4.09 -25.00 -9.71
CA ALA A 258 3.36 -26.25 -9.89
C ALA A 258 2.02 -26.28 -9.14
N LEU A 259 2.00 -25.87 -7.87
CA LEU A 259 0.76 -25.83 -7.09
C LEU A 259 -0.27 -24.89 -7.69
N MET A 260 0.16 -23.73 -8.20
CA MET A 260 -0.74 -22.77 -8.86
C MET A 260 -1.33 -23.34 -10.15
N ILE A 261 -0.50 -23.92 -11.02
CA ILE A 261 -0.95 -24.54 -12.28
C ILE A 261 -1.91 -25.70 -12.00
N MET A 262 -1.61 -26.52 -10.99
CA MET A 262 -2.48 -27.60 -10.55
C MET A 262 -3.84 -27.07 -10.06
N ALA A 263 -3.84 -26.10 -9.15
CA ALA A 263 -5.06 -25.53 -8.59
C ALA A 263 -5.94 -24.89 -9.68
N LEU A 264 -5.32 -24.17 -10.62
CA LEU A 264 -6.01 -23.58 -11.78
C LEU A 264 -6.65 -24.66 -12.67
N LEU A 265 -5.94 -25.75 -12.97
CA LEU A 265 -6.47 -26.81 -13.83
C LEU A 265 -7.58 -27.63 -13.17
N HIS A 266 -7.55 -27.79 -11.85
CA HIS A 266 -8.59 -28.48 -11.08
C HIS A 266 -9.80 -27.60 -10.74
N ALA A 267 -9.65 -26.27 -10.78
CA ALA A 267 -10.70 -25.32 -10.42
C ALA A 267 -10.74 -24.10 -11.36
N PRO A 268 -10.81 -24.28 -12.70
CA PRO A 268 -10.60 -23.20 -13.67
C PRO A 268 -11.64 -22.08 -13.59
N HIS A 269 -12.82 -22.38 -13.04
CA HIS A 269 -13.95 -21.45 -12.94
C HIS A 269 -14.57 -21.44 -11.53
N ASP A 270 -13.80 -21.81 -10.52
CA ASP A 270 -14.27 -21.89 -9.14
C ASP A 270 -13.21 -21.29 -8.20
N PHE A 271 -13.42 -20.03 -7.83
CA PHE A 271 -12.52 -19.30 -6.94
C PHE A 271 -12.38 -20.01 -5.59
N GLN A 272 -13.49 -20.41 -4.98
CA GLN A 272 -13.51 -21.10 -3.68
C GLN A 272 -12.68 -22.39 -3.76
N ARG A 273 -12.94 -23.22 -4.76
CA ARG A 273 -12.25 -24.51 -4.92
C ARG A 273 -10.77 -24.31 -5.20
N GLY A 274 -10.40 -23.35 -6.05
CA GLY A 274 -9.01 -23.01 -6.35
C GLY A 274 -8.25 -22.57 -5.10
N GLN A 275 -8.85 -21.66 -4.32
CA GLN A 275 -8.28 -21.20 -3.04
C GLN A 275 -8.16 -22.35 -2.02
N THR A 276 -9.15 -23.23 -1.93
CA THR A 276 -9.05 -24.41 -1.07
C THR A 276 -7.91 -25.33 -1.48
N ILE A 277 -7.75 -25.63 -2.77
CA ILE A 277 -6.70 -26.54 -3.26
C ILE A 277 -5.31 -25.93 -2.99
N VAL A 278 -5.08 -24.68 -3.40
CA VAL A 278 -3.76 -24.07 -3.33
C VAL A 278 -3.31 -23.85 -1.89
N ASN A 279 -4.18 -23.36 -1.01
CA ASN A 279 -3.85 -23.14 0.41
C ASN A 279 -3.68 -24.45 1.16
N THR A 280 -4.53 -25.44 0.92
CA THR A 280 -4.42 -26.74 1.62
C THR A 280 -3.12 -27.45 1.23
N SER A 281 -2.61 -27.24 0.01
CA SER A 281 -1.39 -27.87 -0.50
C SER A 281 -0.11 -27.52 0.28
N GLY A 282 -0.11 -26.43 1.05
CA GLY A 282 1.01 -25.98 1.88
C GLY A 282 2.11 -25.26 1.10
N TRP A 283 3.33 -25.27 1.66
CA TRP A 283 4.47 -24.48 1.19
C TRP A 283 4.22 -22.98 1.31
N ASP A 284 4.51 -22.19 0.28
CA ASP A 284 4.43 -20.73 0.30
C ASP A 284 2.98 -20.28 -0.01
N THR A 285 2.12 -20.32 1.01
CA THR A 285 0.67 -20.37 0.81
C THR A 285 0.05 -19.05 0.40
N ASP A 286 0.48 -17.93 0.99
CA ASP A 286 0.03 -16.59 0.64
C ASP A 286 0.34 -16.23 -0.81
N CYS A 287 1.56 -16.47 -1.28
CA CYS A 287 1.94 -16.06 -2.62
C CYS A 287 1.23 -16.87 -3.71
N ASN A 288 1.17 -18.19 -3.54
CA ASN A 288 0.47 -19.08 -4.46
C ASN A 288 -1.03 -18.76 -4.52
N ALA A 289 -1.65 -18.54 -3.35
CA ALA A 289 -3.05 -18.17 -3.23
C ALA A 289 -3.33 -16.78 -3.82
N GLY A 290 -2.41 -15.84 -3.61
CA GLY A 290 -2.46 -14.47 -4.10
C GLY A 290 -2.46 -14.40 -5.63
N ASN A 291 -1.44 -14.97 -6.28
CA ASN A 291 -1.36 -14.96 -7.75
C ASN A 291 -2.54 -15.72 -8.39
N LEU A 292 -2.91 -16.90 -7.88
CA LEU A 292 -4.11 -17.62 -8.34
C LEU A 292 -5.39 -16.80 -8.14
N GLY A 293 -5.47 -16.11 -7.00
CA GLY A 293 -6.58 -15.22 -6.67
C GLY A 293 -6.70 -14.07 -7.66
N CYS A 294 -5.60 -13.44 -8.05
CA CYS A 294 -5.60 -12.37 -9.05
C CYS A 294 -6.12 -12.85 -10.39
N LEU A 295 -5.55 -13.96 -10.92
CA LEU A 295 -5.97 -14.56 -12.18
C LEU A 295 -7.47 -14.92 -12.17
N HIS A 296 -7.96 -15.63 -11.14
CA HIS A 296 -9.39 -15.94 -11.00
C HIS A 296 -10.24 -14.68 -10.87
N GLY A 297 -9.76 -13.64 -10.17
CA GLY A 297 -10.45 -12.36 -10.06
C GLY A 297 -10.65 -11.70 -11.44
N ILE A 298 -9.61 -11.65 -12.26
CA ILE A 298 -9.69 -11.12 -13.63
C ILE A 298 -10.63 -11.98 -14.50
N MET A 299 -10.49 -13.31 -14.43
CA MET A 299 -11.26 -14.23 -15.26
C MET A 299 -12.75 -14.23 -14.90
N LEU A 300 -13.07 -14.35 -13.62
CA LEU A 300 -14.42 -14.63 -13.12
C LEU A 300 -15.15 -13.36 -12.66
N GLY A 301 -14.43 -12.27 -12.42
CA GLY A 301 -14.98 -11.02 -11.88
C GLY A 301 -15.49 -11.19 -10.45
N LEU A 302 -16.19 -10.15 -9.96
CA LEU A 302 -16.77 -10.16 -8.61
C LEU A 302 -17.78 -11.30 -8.40
N GLU A 303 -18.51 -11.70 -9.45
CA GLU A 303 -19.44 -12.84 -9.39
C GLU A 303 -18.74 -14.14 -9.00
N GLY A 304 -17.53 -14.38 -9.49
CA GLY A 304 -16.72 -15.54 -9.12
C GLY A 304 -16.24 -15.50 -7.67
N LEU A 305 -15.87 -14.32 -7.17
CA LEU A 305 -15.48 -14.13 -5.77
C LEU A 305 -16.68 -14.31 -4.83
N ASP A 306 -17.87 -13.86 -5.25
CA ASP A 306 -19.11 -13.87 -4.47
C ASP A 306 -19.89 -15.21 -4.59
N ALA A 307 -19.42 -16.15 -5.42
CA ALA A 307 -20.06 -17.47 -5.59
C ALA A 307 -19.92 -18.39 -4.37
N GLY A 308 -18.95 -18.10 -3.50
CA GLY A 308 -18.62 -18.87 -2.30
C GLY A 308 -19.05 -18.20 -0.99
N PRO A 309 -18.33 -18.42 0.13
CA PRO A 309 -18.53 -17.68 1.36
C PRO A 309 -18.16 -16.20 1.17
N ASP A 310 -18.53 -15.36 2.14
CA ASP A 310 -18.20 -13.94 2.12
C ASP A 310 -16.70 -13.70 2.33
N TRP A 311 -15.94 -13.63 1.24
CA TRP A 311 -14.52 -13.36 1.26
C TRP A 311 -14.20 -11.87 1.47
N ARG A 312 -15.05 -10.98 0.95
CA ARG A 312 -14.76 -9.54 0.87
C ARG A 312 -15.13 -8.80 2.15
N GLY A 313 -16.22 -9.17 2.81
CA GLY A 313 -16.74 -8.50 4.00
C GLY A 313 -15.69 -8.34 5.11
N PRO A 314 -14.96 -9.40 5.52
CA PRO A 314 -13.92 -9.30 6.54
C PRO A 314 -12.74 -8.38 6.17
N VAL A 315 -12.36 -8.39 4.89
CA VAL A 315 -11.26 -7.55 4.37
C VAL A 315 -11.70 -6.09 4.28
N ALA A 316 -12.95 -5.85 3.85
CA ALA A 316 -13.56 -4.53 3.71
C ALA A 316 -12.71 -3.59 2.83
N ASP A 317 -12.14 -4.11 1.75
CA ASP A 317 -11.19 -3.43 0.85
C ASP A 317 -9.87 -2.97 1.51
N ARG A 318 -9.62 -3.23 2.80
CA ARG A 318 -8.46 -2.67 3.51
C ARG A 318 -7.14 -3.29 3.04
N LEU A 319 -6.16 -2.41 2.81
CA LEU A 319 -4.85 -2.79 2.33
C LEU A 319 -3.74 -1.99 3.02
N TYR A 320 -2.72 -2.69 3.50
CA TYR A 320 -1.54 -2.09 4.13
C TYR A 320 -0.29 -2.31 3.28
N ILE A 321 0.26 -1.24 2.71
CA ILE A 321 1.44 -1.25 1.85
C ILE A 321 2.55 -0.48 2.56
N SER A 322 3.38 -1.15 3.35
CA SER A 322 4.50 -0.46 4.03
C SER A 322 5.54 -0.02 3.01
N THR A 323 5.78 1.29 2.88
CA THR A 323 6.73 1.87 1.92
C THR A 323 7.27 3.22 2.41
N ALA A 324 8.18 3.81 1.64
CA ALA A 324 8.56 5.21 1.81
C ALA A 324 7.45 6.23 1.44
N ASP A 325 6.41 5.82 0.69
CA ASP A 325 5.22 6.63 0.41
C ASP A 325 4.16 6.44 1.51
N GLY A 326 4.46 7.01 2.68
CA GLY A 326 3.65 6.84 3.89
C GLY A 326 2.19 7.24 3.75
N GLY A 327 1.91 8.26 2.93
CA GLY A 327 0.55 8.77 2.69
C GLY A 327 -0.35 7.82 1.89
N ARG A 328 0.21 6.76 1.29
CA ARG A 328 -0.54 5.70 0.57
C ARG A 328 -0.41 4.34 1.22
N SER A 329 0.24 4.26 2.40
CA SER A 329 0.52 2.99 3.06
C SER A 329 -0.70 2.37 3.75
N VAL A 330 -1.68 3.19 4.16
CA VAL A 330 -3.02 2.74 4.57
C VAL A 330 -3.99 3.11 3.45
N THR A 331 -4.36 2.14 2.63
CA THR A 331 -5.15 2.35 1.42
C THR A 331 -6.24 1.28 1.28
N ASP A 332 -6.91 1.27 0.13
CA ASP A 332 -7.95 0.32 -0.19
C ASP A 332 -7.85 -0.22 -1.63
N ALA A 333 -8.53 -1.33 -1.86
CA ALA A 333 -8.56 -2.01 -3.16
C ALA A 333 -9.05 -1.10 -4.30
N VAL A 334 -9.96 -0.14 -4.04
CA VAL A 334 -10.50 0.77 -5.06
C VAL A 334 -9.44 1.78 -5.50
N GLU A 335 -8.74 2.40 -4.56
CA GLU A 335 -7.69 3.38 -4.87
C GLU A 335 -6.57 2.75 -5.70
N VAL A 336 -6.14 1.54 -5.33
CA VAL A 336 -5.13 0.77 -6.10
C VAL A 336 -5.66 0.42 -7.49
N SER A 337 -6.91 -0.02 -7.60
CA SER A 337 -7.50 -0.43 -8.88
C SER A 337 -7.66 0.75 -9.85
N LEU A 338 -8.09 1.91 -9.36
CA LEU A 338 -8.19 3.12 -10.16
C LEU A 338 -6.82 3.57 -10.67
N TRP A 339 -5.80 3.51 -9.82
CA TRP A 339 -4.43 3.85 -10.19
C TRP A 339 -3.85 2.90 -11.26
N LEU A 340 -3.95 1.58 -11.06
CA LEU A 340 -3.49 0.60 -12.04
C LEU A 340 -4.26 0.71 -13.37
N ALA A 341 -5.58 0.85 -13.32
CA ALA A 341 -6.38 1.02 -14.53
C ALA A 341 -6.01 2.31 -15.28
N ASP A 342 -5.70 3.41 -14.58
CA ASP A 342 -5.24 4.64 -15.22
C ASP A 342 -3.87 4.47 -15.89
N LEU A 343 -2.94 3.77 -15.25
CA LEU A 343 -1.66 3.38 -15.85
C LEU A 343 -1.86 2.54 -17.11
N GLY A 344 -2.74 1.52 -17.08
CA GLY A 344 -3.00 0.68 -18.23
C GLY A 344 -3.67 1.40 -19.39
N ARG A 345 -4.57 2.35 -19.09
CA ARG A 345 -5.15 3.24 -20.12
C ARG A 345 -4.09 4.11 -20.78
N LYS A 346 -3.20 4.71 -19.99
CA LYS A 346 -2.06 5.50 -20.51
C LYS A 346 -1.13 4.66 -21.39
N LEU A 347 -0.80 3.42 -20.99
CA LEU A 347 -0.03 2.47 -21.80
C LEU A 347 -0.74 2.12 -23.11
N ALA A 348 -2.07 2.00 -23.09
CA ALA A 348 -2.89 1.77 -24.27
C ALA A 348 -3.09 3.02 -25.16
N GLY A 349 -2.53 4.18 -24.77
CA GLY A 349 -2.72 5.45 -25.47
C GLY A 349 -4.12 6.05 -25.31
N GLU A 350 -4.87 5.61 -24.29
CA GLU A 350 -6.19 6.12 -23.96
C GLU A 350 -6.12 7.26 -22.94
N ALA A 351 -7.15 8.11 -22.93
CA ALA A 351 -7.29 9.16 -21.94
C ALA A 351 -7.48 8.59 -20.53
N ALA A 352 -6.93 9.32 -19.55
CA ALA A 352 -7.13 9.06 -18.14
C ALA A 352 -8.61 9.02 -17.77
N MET A 353 -8.97 8.22 -16.77
CA MET A 353 -10.35 8.16 -16.30
C MET A 353 -10.74 9.48 -15.60
N PRO A 354 -11.98 9.97 -15.77
CA PRO A 354 -12.48 11.07 -14.97
C PRO A 354 -12.42 10.72 -13.47
N ALA A 355 -11.98 11.67 -12.65
CA ALA A 355 -11.92 11.47 -11.21
C ALA A 355 -13.33 11.19 -10.63
N PRO A 356 -13.53 10.07 -9.91
CA PRO A 356 -14.80 9.75 -9.26
C PRO A 356 -15.32 10.88 -8.37
N LYS A 357 -16.57 11.28 -8.56
CA LYS A 357 -17.30 12.26 -7.71
C LYS A 357 -16.49 13.52 -7.39
N ASN A 358 -15.80 14.07 -8.41
CA ASN A 358 -14.91 15.25 -8.30
C ASN A 358 -13.66 15.00 -7.43
N GLY A 359 -13.10 13.80 -7.49
CA GLY A 359 -11.86 13.46 -6.77
C GLY A 359 -12.07 13.15 -5.29
N ALA A 360 -13.26 12.73 -4.89
CA ALA A 360 -13.49 12.27 -3.52
C ALA A 360 -12.66 11.02 -3.24
N GLN A 361 -11.94 11.00 -2.11
CA GLN A 361 -11.13 9.85 -1.72
C GLN A 361 -11.99 8.61 -1.44
N PHE A 362 -13.18 8.81 -0.86
CA PHE A 362 -14.19 7.75 -0.70
C PHE A 362 -15.44 8.09 -1.50
N HIS A 363 -15.73 7.29 -2.52
CA HIS A 363 -16.79 7.53 -3.49
C HIS A 363 -17.68 6.31 -3.75
N PHE A 364 -17.24 5.10 -3.36
CA PHE A 364 -18.01 3.85 -3.34
C PHE A 364 -18.62 3.46 -4.70
N MET A 365 -17.94 3.79 -5.80
CA MET A 365 -18.46 3.56 -7.16
C MET A 365 -18.23 2.13 -7.66
N LEU A 366 -17.36 1.35 -7.03
CA LEU A 366 -17.14 -0.04 -7.42
C LEU A 366 -18.12 -0.96 -6.67
N PRO A 367 -18.71 -1.98 -7.35
CA PRO A 367 -19.76 -2.80 -6.77
C PRO A 367 -19.33 -3.47 -5.46
N GLY A 368 -20.17 -3.32 -4.42
CA GLY A 368 -19.94 -3.90 -3.11
C GLY A 368 -18.80 -3.28 -2.29
N SER A 369 -18.04 -2.33 -2.85
CA SER A 369 -16.94 -1.68 -2.13
C SER A 369 -17.41 -0.85 -0.94
N VAL A 370 -16.67 -0.99 0.16
CA VAL A 370 -16.83 -0.17 1.36
C VAL A 370 -15.63 0.74 1.62
N GLN A 371 -14.55 0.63 0.84
CA GLN A 371 -13.33 1.45 0.96
C GLN A 371 -12.83 1.57 2.42
N GLY A 372 -12.74 0.43 3.10
CA GLY A 372 -12.27 0.35 4.49
C GLY A 372 -13.31 0.65 5.56
N PHE A 373 -14.50 1.15 5.21
CA PHE A 373 -15.53 1.47 6.20
C PHE A 373 -16.09 0.22 6.86
N ARG A 374 -16.17 0.26 8.19
CA ARG A 374 -16.73 -0.80 9.03
C ARG A 374 -17.66 -0.20 10.07
N ALA A 375 -18.61 -1.01 10.55
CA ALA A 375 -19.41 -0.66 11.71
C ALA A 375 -18.51 -0.49 12.94
N GLN A 376 -18.64 0.64 13.64
CA GLN A 376 -17.96 0.86 14.91
C GLN A 376 -18.73 0.17 16.02
N THR A 377 -18.04 -0.65 16.81
CA THR A 377 -18.59 -1.30 18.00
C THR A 377 -18.15 -0.53 19.25
N SER A 378 -19.11 -0.06 20.05
CA SER A 378 -18.89 0.66 21.31
C SER A 378 -19.97 0.27 22.32
N ARG A 379 -19.91 0.79 23.56
CA ARG A 379 -21.00 0.56 24.54
C ARG A 379 -22.32 1.20 24.11
N THR A 380 -22.26 2.24 23.28
CA THR A 380 -23.39 3.02 22.80
C THR A 380 -23.85 2.59 21.40
N SER A 381 -23.04 1.82 20.66
CA SER A 381 -23.37 1.36 19.31
C SER A 381 -24.66 0.55 19.26
N VAL A 382 -25.49 0.76 18.25
CA VAL A 382 -26.62 -0.12 17.95
C VAL A 382 -26.12 -1.52 17.54
N ALA A 383 -26.86 -2.57 17.92
CA ALA A 383 -26.39 -3.95 17.77
C ALA A 383 -26.42 -4.46 16.32
N ASP A 384 -27.42 -4.06 15.54
CA ASP A 384 -27.65 -4.58 14.18
C ASP A 384 -27.12 -3.63 13.08
N LEU A 385 -26.03 -2.90 13.35
CA LEU A 385 -25.45 -1.98 12.38
C LEU A 385 -24.82 -2.75 11.21
N LYS A 386 -25.27 -2.48 9.98
CA LYS A 386 -24.67 -3.05 8.77
C LYS A 386 -24.10 -1.95 7.88
N VAL A 387 -22.91 -2.20 7.36
CA VAL A 387 -22.19 -1.29 6.46
C VAL A 387 -21.87 -2.06 5.19
N PHE A 388 -22.32 -1.57 4.03
CA PHE A 388 -22.09 -2.23 2.74
C PHE A 388 -22.13 -1.24 1.58
N GLY A 389 -21.40 -1.54 0.50
CA GLY A 389 -21.40 -0.76 -0.73
C GLY A 389 -22.61 -1.05 -1.59
N THR A 390 -23.23 -0.01 -2.14
CA THR A 390 -24.36 -0.15 -3.10
C THR A 390 -23.89 -0.14 -4.56
N GLY A 391 -22.59 0.03 -4.81
CA GLY A 391 -22.03 0.31 -6.15
C GLY A 391 -22.10 1.78 -6.56
N ASN A 392 -22.68 2.66 -5.72
CA ASN A 392 -22.57 4.11 -5.90
C ASN A 392 -22.61 4.89 -4.58
N ALA A 393 -22.68 4.23 -3.43
CA ALA A 393 -22.70 4.87 -2.12
C ALA A 393 -22.35 3.82 -1.06
N LEU A 394 -21.94 4.26 0.12
CA LEU A 394 -21.88 3.43 1.31
C LEU A 394 -23.24 3.48 2.02
N ALA A 395 -23.84 2.32 2.28
CA ALA A 395 -25.06 2.22 3.07
C ALA A 395 -24.74 1.88 4.52
N ILE A 396 -25.39 2.59 5.43
CA ILE A 396 -25.42 2.32 6.87
C ILE A 396 -26.85 1.97 7.24
N ASP A 397 -27.12 0.68 7.44
CA ASP A 397 -28.41 0.18 7.91
C ASP A 397 -28.38 0.05 9.43
N PHE A 398 -29.36 0.67 10.09
CA PHE A 398 -29.47 0.67 11.53
C PHE A 398 -30.91 0.39 11.97
N SER A 399 -31.03 -0.34 13.08
CA SER A 399 -32.28 -0.59 13.75
C SER A 399 -32.23 0.04 15.15
N ALA A 400 -33.38 0.49 15.64
CA ALA A 400 -33.54 0.89 17.05
C ALA A 400 -32.59 1.98 17.56
N LEU A 401 -32.21 2.93 16.71
CA LEU A 401 -31.46 4.12 17.14
C LEU A 401 -32.35 4.96 18.06
N ALA A 402 -31.87 5.25 19.26
CA ALA A 402 -32.61 5.95 20.32
C ALA A 402 -31.64 6.89 21.07
N PRO A 403 -32.15 7.86 21.86
CA PRO A 403 -31.30 8.76 22.63
C PRO A 403 -30.27 8.02 23.48
N GLY A 404 -29.01 8.48 23.42
CA GLY A 404 -27.87 7.83 24.08
C GLY A 404 -27.29 6.61 23.34
N ARG A 405 -27.82 6.27 22.15
CA ARG A 405 -27.26 5.26 21.23
C ARG A 405 -26.74 5.92 19.96
N GLU A 406 -25.80 5.24 19.32
CA GLU A 406 -25.17 5.71 18.09
C GLU A 406 -25.08 4.61 17.03
N ALA A 407 -25.10 5.01 15.76
CA ALA A 407 -24.76 4.16 14.63
C ALA A 407 -23.61 4.84 13.88
N ALA A 408 -22.40 4.30 13.99
CA ALA A 408 -21.19 4.90 13.42
C ALA A 408 -20.46 3.94 12.48
N ALA A 409 -19.99 4.46 11.36
CA ALA A 409 -19.13 3.73 10.43
C ALA A 409 -17.85 4.53 10.19
N THR A 410 -16.70 3.88 10.36
CA THR A 410 -15.38 4.51 10.24
C THR A 410 -14.44 3.67 9.37
N THR A 411 -13.48 4.35 8.75
CA THR A 411 -12.40 3.75 7.95
C THR A 411 -11.04 4.24 8.47
N PRO A 412 -10.00 3.38 8.48
CA PRO A 412 -8.66 3.80 8.87
C PRO A 412 -8.05 4.77 7.84
N VAL A 413 -7.45 5.84 8.34
CA VAL A 413 -6.64 6.81 7.58
C VAL A 413 -5.20 6.89 8.12
N PHE A 414 -4.87 6.04 9.08
CA PHE A 414 -3.55 5.80 9.62
C PHE A 414 -3.49 4.40 10.21
N THR A 415 -2.29 3.99 10.60
CA THR A 415 -1.95 2.72 11.24
C THR A 415 -2.92 2.38 12.37
N PRO A 416 -3.66 1.25 12.28
CA PRO A 416 -4.55 0.82 13.33
C PRO A 416 -3.78 0.07 14.44
N LYS A 417 -4.41 -0.15 15.61
CA LYS A 417 -3.70 -0.71 16.79
C LYS A 417 -3.27 -2.16 16.58
N GLU A 418 -4.02 -2.90 15.76
CA GLU A 418 -3.80 -4.31 15.46
C GLU A 418 -2.45 -4.58 14.82
N VAL A 419 -1.81 -3.59 14.18
CA VAL A 419 -0.47 -3.77 13.59
C VAL A 419 0.60 -4.10 14.63
N THR A 420 0.39 -3.70 15.89
CA THR A 420 1.34 -3.99 16.97
C THR A 420 1.41 -5.48 17.32
N ARG A 421 0.47 -6.29 16.80
CA ARG A 421 0.41 -7.75 16.97
C ARG A 421 0.86 -8.50 15.72
N MET A 422 1.19 -7.80 14.63
CA MET A 422 1.67 -8.44 13.40
C MET A 422 3.03 -9.07 13.62
N ARG A 423 3.27 -10.20 12.95
CA ARG A 423 4.55 -10.92 12.96
C ARG A 423 5.42 -10.60 11.73
N THR A 424 4.91 -9.75 10.85
CA THR A 424 5.53 -9.28 9.62
C THR A 424 6.36 -8.02 9.88
N TYR A 425 6.94 -7.43 8.84
CA TYR A 425 7.67 -6.17 8.95
C TYR A 425 6.73 -5.00 9.31
N ASP A 426 7.33 -3.93 9.84
CA ASP A 426 6.61 -2.75 10.32
C ASP A 426 5.73 -2.10 9.23
N LEU A 427 4.60 -1.50 9.64
CA LEU A 427 3.84 -0.60 8.78
C LEU A 427 4.40 0.84 8.87
N MET A 428 5.23 1.20 7.90
CA MET A 428 5.68 2.58 7.67
C MET A 428 4.54 3.34 7.02
N ALA A 429 3.89 4.23 7.77
CA ALA A 429 2.74 5.00 7.27
C ALA A 429 2.70 6.39 7.90
N SER A 430 2.07 7.32 7.18
CA SER A 430 1.69 8.64 7.68
C SER A 430 0.17 8.72 7.75
N PRO A 431 -0.40 9.46 8.72
CA PRO A 431 -1.80 9.87 8.64
C PRO A 431 -2.09 10.53 7.29
N ARG A 432 -3.25 10.22 6.71
CA ARG A 432 -3.69 10.79 5.41
C ARG A 432 -4.39 12.14 5.55
N ILE A 433 -4.83 12.45 6.76
CA ILE A 433 -5.53 13.68 7.11
C ILE A 433 -4.96 14.27 8.40
N HIS A 434 -4.89 15.59 8.44
CA HIS A 434 -4.27 16.37 9.52
C HIS A 434 -5.14 17.60 9.87
N ALA A 435 -4.78 18.26 10.96
CA ALA A 435 -5.45 19.48 11.43
C ALA A 435 -5.50 20.59 10.36
N ALA A 436 -6.55 21.41 10.44
CA ALA A 436 -6.90 22.51 9.53
C ALA A 436 -7.34 22.11 8.11
N GLN A 437 -7.19 20.84 7.71
CA GLN A 437 -7.82 20.36 6.49
C GLN A 437 -9.35 20.32 6.63
N VAL A 438 -10.07 20.41 5.51
CA VAL A 438 -11.53 20.42 5.50
C VAL A 438 -12.05 19.07 5.05
N LEU A 439 -12.73 18.38 5.96
CA LEU A 439 -13.43 17.12 5.75
C LEU A 439 -14.87 17.38 5.30
N LYS A 440 -15.31 16.76 4.21
CA LYS A 440 -16.66 16.93 3.64
C LYS A 440 -17.30 15.59 3.34
N ALA A 441 -18.60 15.48 3.57
CA ALA A 441 -19.38 14.33 3.15
C ALA A 441 -20.74 14.72 2.58
N LYS A 442 -21.22 13.96 1.59
CA LYS A 442 -22.58 14.05 1.06
C LYS A 442 -23.37 12.86 1.54
N VAL A 443 -24.51 13.10 2.18
CA VAL A 443 -25.31 12.07 2.83
C VAL A 443 -26.80 12.20 2.52
N SER A 444 -27.52 11.09 2.58
CA SER A 444 -28.98 11.07 2.43
C SER A 444 -29.64 10.00 3.28
N ALA A 445 -30.79 10.30 3.87
CA ALA A 445 -31.64 9.32 4.54
C ALA A 445 -32.60 8.68 3.53
N ALA A 446 -32.79 7.36 3.62
CA ALA A 446 -33.79 6.67 2.81
C ALA A 446 -35.21 7.15 3.16
N ALA A 447 -36.12 7.06 2.18
CA ALA A 447 -37.48 7.58 2.30
C ALA A 447 -38.36 6.77 3.28
N ASP A 448 -37.99 5.52 3.54
CA ASP A 448 -38.65 4.57 4.42
C ASP A 448 -38.09 4.58 5.86
N ASN A 449 -37.15 5.48 6.18
CA ASN A 449 -36.69 5.68 7.56
C ASN A 449 -37.87 6.02 8.47
N THR A 450 -37.94 5.40 9.65
CA THR A 450 -39.07 5.56 10.57
C THR A 450 -39.07 6.90 11.32
N GLY A 451 -37.97 7.65 11.23
CA GLY A 451 -37.81 8.95 11.87
C GLY A 451 -36.56 9.69 11.37
N PRO A 452 -36.40 10.97 11.74
CA PRO A 452 -35.19 11.71 11.42
C PRO A 452 -33.97 11.14 12.16
N VAL A 453 -32.78 11.43 11.64
CA VAL A 453 -31.51 11.15 12.31
C VAL A 453 -30.59 12.36 12.23
N ASN A 454 -29.78 12.56 13.25
CA ASN A 454 -28.72 13.57 13.27
C ASN A 454 -27.44 12.93 12.75
N ALA A 455 -26.91 13.43 11.64
CA ALA A 455 -25.63 12.98 11.09
C ALA A 455 -24.53 13.98 11.44
N ARG A 456 -23.37 13.47 11.86
CA ARG A 456 -22.13 14.24 12.12
C ARG A 456 -20.93 13.55 11.49
N LEU A 457 -19.92 14.32 11.12
CA LEU A 457 -18.59 13.77 10.84
C LEU A 457 -17.94 13.34 12.16
N ARG A 458 -17.26 12.19 12.13
CA ARG A 458 -16.50 11.63 13.25
C ARG A 458 -15.05 11.47 12.84
N LEU A 459 -14.13 11.83 13.74
CA LEU A 459 -12.73 11.43 13.69
C LEU A 459 -12.43 10.58 14.93
N ARG A 460 -11.47 9.67 14.81
CA ARG A 460 -10.89 8.98 15.96
C ARG A 460 -9.38 9.16 15.93
N HIS A 461 -8.81 9.63 17.03
CA HIS A 461 -7.36 9.83 17.15
C HIS A 461 -6.83 9.07 18.35
N TYR A 462 -5.53 8.82 18.36
CA TYR A 462 -4.87 8.23 19.52
C TYR A 462 -4.77 9.25 20.67
N ASP A 463 -4.83 8.78 21.91
CA ASP A 463 -4.53 9.56 23.10
C ASP A 463 -3.10 9.31 23.61
N GLY A 464 -2.75 9.90 24.76
CA GLY A 464 -1.44 9.72 25.40
C GLY A 464 -1.09 8.29 25.83
N LYS A 465 -2.01 7.32 25.68
CA LYS A 465 -1.84 5.89 25.98
C LYS A 465 -2.04 5.01 24.76
N ASP A 466 -2.09 5.59 23.56
CA ASP A 466 -2.40 4.90 22.31
C ASP A 466 -3.77 4.21 22.34
N GLU A 467 -4.74 4.78 23.06
CA GLU A 467 -6.15 4.40 22.94
C GLU A 467 -6.89 5.33 21.99
N LEU A 468 -7.87 4.79 21.26
CA LEU A 468 -8.67 5.57 20.32
C LEU A 468 -9.74 6.37 21.06
N VAL A 469 -9.78 7.68 20.79
CA VAL A 469 -10.78 8.62 21.32
C VAL A 469 -11.63 9.15 20.17
N ASP A 470 -12.94 9.10 20.36
CA ASP A 470 -13.92 9.61 19.39
C ASP A 470 -14.07 11.12 19.55
N LEU A 471 -14.05 11.84 18.42
CA LEU A 471 -14.35 13.26 18.36
C LEU A 471 -15.33 13.52 17.21
N ASP A 472 -16.49 14.06 17.58
CA ASP A 472 -17.56 14.39 16.65
C ASP A 472 -17.56 15.89 16.34
N ALA A 473 -17.89 16.24 15.10
CA ALA A 473 -18.16 17.61 14.72
C ALA A 473 -19.31 18.18 15.59
N SER A 474 -19.18 19.43 16.05
CA SER A 474 -20.25 20.08 16.84
C SER A 474 -21.54 20.20 16.05
N ASP A 475 -21.41 20.50 14.76
CA ASP A 475 -22.52 20.75 13.87
C ASP A 475 -23.07 19.42 13.34
N ALA A 476 -24.36 19.19 13.60
CA ALA A 476 -25.11 18.10 13.03
C ALA A 476 -26.06 18.61 11.96
N ILE A 477 -26.36 17.76 10.98
CA ILE A 477 -27.51 17.96 10.10
C ILE A 477 -28.61 16.98 10.48
N VAL A 478 -29.85 17.47 10.51
CA VAL A 478 -31.03 16.63 10.69
C VAL A 478 -31.44 16.08 9.33
N LEU A 479 -31.34 14.77 9.15
CA LEU A 479 -31.80 14.06 7.96
C LEU A 479 -33.18 13.47 8.22
N SER A 480 -34.22 14.19 7.79
CA SER A 480 -35.57 13.60 7.70
C SER A 480 -35.63 12.55 6.58
N PRO A 481 -36.58 11.59 6.64
CA PRO A 481 -36.73 10.57 5.59
C PRO A 481 -36.77 11.17 4.17
N GLY A 482 -35.97 10.61 3.26
CA GLY A 482 -35.88 11.06 1.87
C GLY A 482 -35.11 12.38 1.65
N ARG A 483 -34.51 12.96 2.68
CA ARG A 483 -33.72 14.19 2.58
C ARG A 483 -32.23 13.90 2.47
N SER A 484 -31.54 14.78 1.75
CA SER A 484 -30.08 14.79 1.59
C SER A 484 -29.49 16.04 2.22
N GLY A 485 -28.21 15.99 2.57
CA GLY A 485 -27.45 17.13 3.06
C GLY A 485 -25.95 16.94 2.88
N ALA A 486 -25.21 18.00 3.18
CA ALA A 486 -23.76 18.01 3.15
C ALA A 486 -23.23 18.33 4.55
N LEU A 487 -22.20 17.60 4.95
CA LEU A 487 -21.43 17.84 6.17
C LEU A 487 -20.09 18.46 5.78
N GLU A 488 -19.62 19.41 6.58
CA GLU A 488 -18.33 20.04 6.42
C GLU A 488 -17.72 20.31 7.80
N TRP A 489 -16.44 19.96 7.98
CA TRP A 489 -15.74 20.16 9.24
C TRP A 489 -14.27 20.48 8.99
N THR A 490 -13.80 21.58 9.58
CA THR A 490 -12.36 21.84 9.67
C THR A 490 -11.77 20.96 10.76
N VAL A 491 -10.87 20.07 10.39
CA VAL A 491 -10.27 19.08 11.29
C VAL A 491 -9.56 19.80 12.44
N PRO A 492 -9.90 19.50 13.70
CA PRO A 492 -9.34 20.20 14.85
C PRO A 492 -7.90 19.74 15.13
N ARG A 493 -7.21 20.50 15.99
CA ARG A 493 -5.90 20.10 16.50
C ARG A 493 -6.07 18.98 17.52
N THR A 494 -5.22 17.96 17.43
CA THR A 494 -5.20 16.76 18.29
C THR A 494 -4.02 16.76 19.28
N GLY A 495 -3.32 17.89 19.43
CA GLY A 495 -2.18 18.00 20.36
C GLY A 495 -0.95 17.17 19.96
N GLY A 496 -0.74 16.95 18.65
CA GLY A 496 0.37 16.13 18.13
C GLY A 496 0.03 14.65 17.96
N GLN A 497 -1.16 14.23 18.40
CA GLN A 497 -1.60 12.85 18.23
C GLN A 497 -2.12 12.57 16.80
N PRO A 498 -1.79 11.43 16.19
CA PRO A 498 -2.22 11.12 14.83
C PRO A 498 -3.70 10.73 14.78
N ILE A 499 -4.35 11.16 13.69
CA ILE A 499 -5.73 10.79 13.36
C ILE A 499 -5.72 9.37 12.79
N ALA A 500 -6.42 8.46 13.45
CA ALA A 500 -6.45 7.04 13.14
C ALA A 500 -7.55 6.67 12.15
N GLU A 501 -8.76 7.19 12.38
CA GLU A 501 -9.95 6.87 11.59
C GLU A 501 -10.79 8.12 11.35
N ILE A 502 -11.57 8.09 10.27
CA ILE A 502 -12.63 9.06 10.00
C ILE A 502 -13.90 8.36 9.55
N GLY A 503 -15.03 9.04 9.69
CA GLY A 503 -16.31 8.53 9.22
C GLY A 503 -17.49 9.38 9.64
N ILE A 504 -18.63 8.72 9.85
CA ILE A 504 -19.90 9.37 10.18
C ILE A 504 -20.54 8.66 11.35
N VAL A 505 -21.13 9.45 12.25
CA VAL A 505 -21.98 8.96 13.33
C VAL A 505 -23.41 9.49 13.16
N LEU A 506 -24.37 8.61 13.39
CA LEU A 506 -25.79 8.89 13.43
C LEU A 506 -26.30 8.79 14.86
N THR A 507 -27.01 9.82 15.31
CA THR A 507 -27.71 9.85 16.60
C THR A 507 -29.16 10.29 16.41
N THR A 508 -29.95 10.23 17.48
CA THR A 508 -31.26 10.89 17.54
C THR A 508 -31.43 11.56 18.89
N ASP A 509 -32.02 12.76 18.91
CA ASP A 509 -32.25 13.50 20.15
C ASP A 509 -33.53 13.05 20.85
N GLU A 510 -34.52 12.59 20.07
CA GLU A 510 -35.83 12.13 20.57
C GLU A 510 -36.31 10.87 19.84
N GLY A 511 -37.18 10.11 20.51
CA GLY A 511 -37.88 8.97 19.89
C GLY A 511 -36.99 7.79 19.50
N ARG A 512 -37.43 7.03 18.49
CA ARG A 512 -36.70 5.90 17.93
C ARG A 512 -36.69 6.03 16.42
N SER A 513 -35.51 5.86 15.81
CA SER A 513 -35.33 5.83 14.36
C SER A 513 -34.72 4.50 13.92
N GLY A 514 -35.10 4.06 12.73
CA GLY A 514 -34.55 2.90 12.06
C GLY A 514 -34.66 3.09 10.56
N GLY A 515 -33.72 2.53 9.82
CA GLY A 515 -33.67 2.62 8.37
C GLY A 515 -32.24 2.68 7.86
N ARG A 516 -32.03 3.46 6.80
CA ARG A 516 -30.77 3.56 6.06
C ARG A 516 -30.33 5.00 5.91
N VAL A 517 -29.03 5.23 6.08
CA VAL A 517 -28.35 6.42 5.58
C VAL A 517 -27.34 6.01 4.53
N LEU A 518 -27.32 6.74 3.41
CA LEU A 518 -26.35 6.60 2.35
C LEU A 518 -25.31 7.71 2.47
N ILE A 519 -24.05 7.35 2.29
CA ILE A 519 -22.92 8.27 2.12
C ILE A 519 -22.53 8.18 0.64
N ASP A 520 -22.86 9.24 -0.10
CA ASP A 520 -22.50 9.35 -1.50
C ASP A 520 -20.98 9.50 -1.66
N SER A 521 -20.39 10.39 -0.88
CA SER A 521 -18.95 10.65 -0.92
C SER A 521 -18.45 11.18 0.41
N LEU A 522 -17.19 10.89 0.71
CA LEU A 522 -16.42 11.52 1.77
C LEU A 522 -15.06 11.94 1.18
N SER A 523 -14.66 13.17 1.46
CA SER A 523 -13.44 13.76 0.91
C SER A 523 -12.76 14.71 1.89
N TRP A 524 -11.47 14.94 1.70
CA TRP A 524 -10.76 16.02 2.39
C TRP A 524 -9.88 16.81 1.44
N SER A 525 -9.62 18.06 1.81
CA SER A 525 -8.83 19.02 1.01
C SER A 525 -8.17 20.08 1.89
N GLY A 526 -7.26 20.85 1.29
CA GLY A 526 -6.53 21.94 1.94
C GLY A 526 -5.15 21.51 2.44
N CYS A 527 -4.27 22.50 2.59
CA CYS A 527 -2.96 22.33 3.22
C CYS A 527 -3.14 22.25 4.75
N PRO A 528 -2.46 21.33 5.45
CA PRO A 528 -2.52 21.29 6.91
C PRO A 528 -1.83 22.50 7.57
N ASP A 529 -2.29 22.84 8.78
CA ASP A 529 -1.60 23.71 9.75
C ASP A 529 -1.43 22.92 11.05
N VAL A 530 -0.25 22.33 11.20
CA VAL A 530 0.06 21.36 12.24
C VAL A 530 1.48 21.56 12.76
N THR A 531 1.64 21.38 14.07
CA THR A 531 2.96 21.25 14.71
C THR A 531 3.13 19.81 15.13
N PHE A 532 4.11 19.13 14.53
CA PHE A 532 4.54 17.80 14.96
C PHE A 532 5.56 17.98 16.09
N GLN A 533 5.19 17.47 17.26
CA GLN A 533 5.94 17.52 18.50
C GLN A 533 5.55 16.30 19.34
N ARG A 534 6.32 16.01 20.38
CA ARG A 534 6.00 14.88 21.28
C ARG A 534 4.74 15.27 22.07
N PRO A 535 3.63 14.52 21.94
CA PRO A 535 2.42 14.80 22.70
C PRO A 535 2.61 14.46 24.18
N GLU A 536 1.69 14.94 25.02
CA GLU A 536 1.63 14.50 26.42
C GLU A 536 1.30 13.00 26.52
N GLY A 537 1.93 12.32 27.49
CA GLY A 537 1.76 10.89 27.73
C GLY A 537 2.90 10.01 27.22
N ASP A 538 2.75 8.71 27.41
CA ASP A 538 3.81 7.71 27.15
C ASP A 538 3.61 6.96 25.82
N GLY A 539 2.52 7.27 25.10
CA GLY A 539 2.16 6.69 23.82
C GLY A 539 3.24 6.78 22.75
N ASP A 540 3.09 5.95 21.73
CA ASP A 540 4.08 5.69 20.70
C ASP A 540 3.55 5.93 19.28
N PHE A 541 2.23 5.98 19.10
CA PHE A 541 1.64 6.09 17.77
C PHE A 541 2.00 7.40 17.06
N TRP A 542 2.20 8.49 17.80
CA TRP A 542 2.72 9.74 17.23
C TRP A 542 4.12 9.58 16.62
N ARG A 543 4.97 8.71 17.20
CA ARG A 543 6.30 8.41 16.64
C ARG A 543 6.17 7.51 15.42
N ARG A 544 5.28 6.52 15.48
CA ARG A 544 4.95 5.62 14.35
C ARG A 544 4.34 6.33 13.15
N ALA A 545 3.80 7.54 13.33
CA ALA A 545 3.27 8.37 12.25
C ALA A 545 4.35 8.94 11.32
N TRP A 546 5.63 8.84 11.70
CA TRP A 546 6.76 9.18 10.85
C TRP A 546 7.22 7.96 10.06
N VAL A 547 7.22 8.10 8.74
CA VAL A 547 8.01 7.21 7.88
C VAL A 547 9.48 7.47 8.18
N SER A 548 10.27 6.42 8.38
CA SER A 548 11.60 6.56 8.95
C SER A 548 12.57 5.53 8.37
N ASN A 549 13.73 5.98 7.87
CA ASN A 549 14.89 5.13 7.60
C ASN A 549 16.11 5.46 8.49
N VAL A 550 15.92 6.27 9.52
CA VAL A 550 17.02 6.58 10.45
C VAL A 550 17.35 5.38 11.31
N HIS A 551 18.63 5.17 11.61
CA HIS A 551 19.08 4.11 12.52
C HIS A 551 18.56 4.30 13.95
N PHE A 552 18.33 5.56 14.34
CA PHE A 552 17.85 5.89 15.67
C PHE A 552 16.84 7.03 15.61
N PHE A 553 15.65 6.81 16.20
CA PHE A 553 14.65 7.84 16.45
C PHE A 553 14.17 7.71 17.90
N SER A 554 14.58 8.64 18.76
CA SER A 554 14.29 8.57 20.21
C SER A 554 13.35 9.65 20.70
N LYS A 555 12.51 9.25 21.66
CA LYS A 555 11.64 10.12 22.44
C LYS A 555 12.15 10.38 23.86
N HIS A 556 13.37 9.95 24.20
CA HIS A 556 13.95 10.05 25.56
C HIS A 556 14.93 11.21 25.74
N PHE A 557 15.12 12.03 24.71
CA PHE A 557 15.92 13.25 24.80
C PHE A 557 15.06 14.43 25.27
N PRO A 558 15.69 15.53 25.74
CA PRO A 558 14.97 16.76 26.06
C PRO A 558 14.18 17.29 24.87
N GLN A 559 14.77 17.22 23.67
CA GLN A 559 14.10 17.54 22.42
C GLN A 559 13.03 16.50 22.08
N ASP A 560 11.95 16.98 21.47
CA ASP A 560 10.81 16.14 21.11
C ASP A 560 11.12 15.18 19.96
N ILE A 561 11.99 15.61 19.05
CA ILE A 561 12.45 14.82 17.91
C ILE A 561 13.97 14.72 17.98
N ARG A 562 14.51 13.51 18.10
CA ARG A 562 15.94 13.20 18.02
C ARG A 562 16.18 12.07 17.03
N ILE A 563 16.85 12.37 15.94
CA ILE A 563 17.23 11.38 14.92
C ILE A 563 18.75 11.21 14.81
N SER A 564 19.19 10.02 14.45
CA SER A 564 20.61 9.77 14.10
C SER A 564 20.76 8.75 12.98
N GLN A 565 21.75 9.00 12.14
CA GLN A 565 22.08 8.17 10.98
C GLN A 565 23.56 7.79 11.00
N ASN A 566 23.83 6.49 10.88
CA ASN A 566 25.20 5.98 10.92
C ASN A 566 25.93 6.10 9.57
N ARG A 567 25.21 5.98 8.45
CA ARG A 567 25.77 6.01 7.08
C ARG A 567 24.81 6.67 6.10
N GLY A 568 25.33 7.48 5.18
CA GLY A 568 24.55 8.21 4.19
C GLY A 568 23.45 9.10 4.80
N ALA A 569 22.37 9.28 4.04
CA ALA A 569 21.24 10.11 4.45
C ALA A 569 20.19 9.30 5.24
N GLY A 570 19.79 9.84 6.39
CA GLY A 570 18.67 9.33 7.19
C GLY A 570 17.62 10.42 7.34
N MET A 571 16.36 10.06 7.12
CA MET A 571 15.22 10.96 7.17
C MET A 571 14.05 10.39 7.94
N ILE A 572 13.24 11.32 8.44
CA ILE A 572 11.87 11.07 8.87
C ILE A 572 10.94 12.03 8.12
N HIS A 573 9.76 11.58 7.70
CA HIS A 573 8.75 12.44 7.07
C HIS A 573 7.31 12.03 7.40
N GLN A 574 6.40 13.02 7.32
CA GLN A 574 4.95 12.83 7.35
C GLN A 574 4.30 13.53 6.17
N GLY A 575 3.09 13.10 5.85
CA GLY A 575 2.26 13.59 4.76
C GLY A 575 2.29 12.68 3.53
N GLY A 576 1.91 13.25 2.39
CA GLY A 576 1.91 12.54 1.12
C GLY A 576 1.74 13.48 -0.07
N ARG A 577 1.45 12.90 -1.23
CA ARG A 577 1.33 13.57 -2.54
C ARG A 577 0.22 14.64 -2.61
N SER A 578 -0.65 14.75 -1.61
CA SER A 578 -1.70 15.77 -1.55
C SER A 578 -1.19 17.15 -1.10
N TRP A 579 0.06 17.24 -0.61
CA TRP A 579 0.67 18.48 -0.17
C TRP A 579 1.46 19.11 -1.32
N THR A 580 0.98 20.22 -1.86
CA THR A 580 1.60 20.89 -3.02
C THR A 580 2.44 22.10 -2.61
N ASP A 581 1.80 23.04 -1.92
CA ASP A 581 2.34 24.35 -1.56
C ASP A 581 2.21 24.57 -0.05
N TYR A 582 3.34 24.77 0.62
CA TYR A 582 3.39 24.90 2.07
C TYR A 582 4.68 25.55 2.55
N THR A 583 4.65 25.96 3.81
CA THR A 583 5.81 26.43 4.57
C THR A 583 6.06 25.49 5.75
N VAL A 584 7.32 25.10 5.91
CA VAL A 584 7.86 24.40 7.07
C VAL A 584 8.69 25.35 7.91
N GLU A 585 8.60 25.21 9.22
CA GLU A 585 9.41 25.93 10.20
C GLU A 585 9.79 24.95 11.30
N ALA A 586 11.10 24.79 11.56
CA ALA A 586 11.59 23.92 12.61
C ALA A 586 12.76 24.59 13.35
N ASP A 587 12.76 24.48 14.68
CA ASP A 587 13.97 24.71 15.46
C ASP A 587 14.86 23.48 15.33
N LEU A 588 16.08 23.67 14.87
CA LEU A 588 17.02 22.61 14.57
C LEU A 588 18.28 22.78 15.41
N MET A 589 18.89 21.66 15.76
CA MET A 589 20.22 21.60 16.35
C MET A 589 21.00 20.45 15.73
N LEU A 590 22.04 20.78 14.98
CA LEU A 590 22.96 19.80 14.41
C LEU A 590 24.03 19.46 15.46
N HIS A 591 24.06 18.21 15.90
CA HIS A 591 25.01 17.72 16.92
C HIS A 591 26.29 17.19 16.27
N LEU A 592 26.11 16.50 15.15
CA LEU A 592 27.16 15.94 14.30
C LEU A 592 26.55 15.74 12.91
N GLY A 593 27.36 15.81 11.88
CA GLY A 593 26.99 15.47 10.50
C GLY A 593 27.59 16.44 9.50
N ASP A 594 27.61 16.02 8.23
CA ASP A 594 28.07 16.87 7.13
C ASP A 594 27.01 17.88 6.69
N LEU A 595 25.74 17.52 6.84
CA LEU A 595 24.60 18.41 6.67
C LEU A 595 23.38 17.94 7.47
N GLY A 596 22.48 18.87 7.74
CA GLY A 596 21.17 18.59 8.36
C GLY A 596 20.16 19.68 8.06
N GLY A 597 18.88 19.32 8.00
CA GLY A 597 17.84 20.27 7.62
C GLY A 597 16.46 19.67 7.48
N VAL A 598 15.63 20.35 6.68
CA VAL A 598 14.26 19.94 6.38
C VAL A 598 14.14 19.47 4.93
N VAL A 599 13.40 18.39 4.72
CA VAL A 599 13.04 17.88 3.39
C VAL A 599 11.63 18.32 3.02
N LEU A 600 11.46 18.65 1.75
CA LEU A 600 10.26 19.21 1.14
C LEU A 600 9.92 18.41 -0.11
N ARG A 601 8.62 18.26 -0.39
CA ARG A 601 8.06 17.51 -1.53
C ARG A 601 8.66 16.12 -1.65
N VAL A 602 8.71 15.41 -0.52
CA VAL A 602 9.22 14.04 -0.42
C VAL A 602 8.30 13.08 -1.18
N GLN A 603 8.87 12.37 -2.14
CA GLN A 603 8.21 11.35 -2.98
C GLN A 603 8.93 9.99 -2.85
N GLY A 604 9.32 9.64 -1.63
CA GLY A 604 10.14 8.47 -1.30
C GLY A 604 11.52 8.85 -0.74
N GLN A 605 12.42 7.88 -0.60
CA GLN A 605 13.71 8.05 0.08
C GLN A 605 14.76 8.80 -0.74
N ARG A 606 14.55 8.96 -2.06
CA ARG A 606 15.55 9.48 -3.01
C ARG A 606 14.99 10.56 -3.93
N ARG A 607 13.84 11.13 -3.60
CA ARG A 607 13.14 12.13 -4.43
C ARG A 607 12.56 13.23 -3.55
N TYR A 608 13.27 14.34 -3.43
CA TYR A 608 12.88 15.47 -2.57
C TYR A 608 13.73 16.72 -2.86
N TYR A 609 13.24 17.86 -2.37
CA TYR A 609 14.09 19.02 -2.11
C TYR A 609 14.57 19.01 -0.67
N LEU A 610 15.77 19.52 -0.42
CA LEU A 610 16.38 19.64 0.91
C LEU A 610 16.83 21.08 1.12
N ALA A 611 16.29 21.72 2.17
CA ALA A 611 16.84 22.95 2.71
C ALA A 611 17.70 22.58 3.92
N CYS A 612 19.01 22.84 3.86
CA CYS A 612 19.94 22.36 4.89
C CYS A 612 21.06 23.35 5.20
N VAL A 613 21.57 23.23 6.43
CA VAL A 613 22.90 23.76 6.78
C VAL A 613 23.95 22.70 6.51
N THR A 614 25.10 23.12 6.00
CA THR A 614 26.27 22.25 5.81
C THR A 614 27.33 22.54 6.88
N ARG A 615 28.20 21.56 7.10
CA ARG A 615 29.36 21.69 7.98
C ARG A 615 30.32 22.81 7.56
N ASP A 616 30.35 23.14 6.28
CA ASP A 616 31.21 24.19 5.72
C ASP A 616 30.61 25.61 5.90
N GLY A 617 29.48 25.73 6.60
CA GLY A 617 28.87 27.02 6.94
C GLY A 617 28.06 27.62 5.79
N GLU A 618 27.27 26.81 5.10
CA GLU A 618 26.35 27.26 4.05
C GLU A 618 24.90 26.85 4.34
N LEU A 619 23.97 27.74 3.99
CA LEU A 619 22.55 27.41 3.82
C LEU A 619 22.30 27.09 2.35
N GLN A 620 21.81 25.90 2.06
CA GLN A 620 21.63 25.39 0.71
C GLN A 620 20.21 24.90 0.44
N ILE A 621 19.79 25.01 -0.82
CA ILE A 621 18.67 24.26 -1.39
C ILE A 621 19.25 23.23 -2.35
N ARG A 622 18.92 21.95 -2.12
CA ARG A 622 19.34 20.81 -2.94
C ARG A 622 18.16 20.08 -3.53
N ARG A 623 18.34 19.47 -4.69
CA ARG A 623 17.43 18.49 -5.29
C ARG A 623 18.08 17.11 -5.24
N GLN A 624 17.41 16.16 -4.59
CA GLN A 624 17.74 14.74 -4.69
C GLN A 624 16.78 14.07 -5.68
N ARG A 625 17.33 13.45 -6.73
CA ARG A 625 16.59 12.57 -7.64
C ARG A 625 17.43 11.32 -7.90
N ASP A 626 16.99 10.20 -7.33
CA ASP A 626 17.65 8.90 -7.44
C ASP A 626 19.08 8.98 -6.91
N GLU A 627 20.12 8.78 -7.73
CA GLU A 627 21.53 8.95 -7.34
C GLU A 627 22.02 10.41 -7.43
N GLN A 628 21.28 11.29 -8.11
CA GLN A 628 21.71 12.65 -8.41
C GLN A 628 21.33 13.61 -7.27
N CYS A 629 22.33 14.30 -6.72
CA CYS A 629 22.16 15.38 -5.75
C CYS A 629 22.74 16.68 -6.33
N GLU A 630 21.87 17.65 -6.63
CA GLU A 630 22.26 18.94 -7.20
C GLU A 630 22.03 20.07 -6.19
N ILE A 631 23.02 20.96 -6.02
CA ILE A 631 22.85 22.20 -5.25
C ILE A 631 22.23 23.23 -6.19
N LEU A 632 20.97 23.59 -5.93
CA LEU A 632 20.24 24.56 -6.75
C LEU A 632 20.60 25.99 -6.39
N ALA A 633 20.85 26.25 -5.10
CA ALA A 633 21.26 27.55 -4.59
C ALA A 633 21.99 27.41 -3.24
N SER A 634 22.90 28.34 -2.94
CA SER A 634 23.69 28.38 -1.70
C SER A 634 23.96 29.82 -1.27
N THR A 635 24.09 30.05 0.03
CA THR A 635 24.57 31.30 0.63
C THR A 635 25.34 31.01 1.92
N PRO A 636 26.35 31.81 2.30
CA PRO A 636 27.04 31.65 3.58
C PRO A 636 26.08 31.74 4.78
N CYS A 637 26.19 30.79 5.71
CA CYS A 637 25.42 30.73 6.94
C CYS A 637 26.21 29.90 7.98
N ASP A 638 26.99 30.57 8.83
CA ASP A 638 27.79 29.91 9.85
C ASP A 638 26.94 29.59 11.08
N ILE A 639 26.66 28.30 11.27
CA ILE A 639 25.91 27.77 12.41
C ILE A 639 26.80 26.73 13.10
N GLY A 640 27.23 27.03 14.33
CA GLY A 640 28.03 26.11 15.12
C GLY A 640 27.26 24.83 15.49
N PHE A 641 27.99 23.72 15.65
CA PHE A 641 27.41 22.51 16.26
C PHE A 641 26.86 22.80 17.65
N GLU A 642 25.88 22.00 18.08
CA GLU A 642 25.23 22.12 19.39
C GLU A 642 24.57 23.50 19.63
N SER A 643 24.37 24.28 18.57
CA SER A 643 23.66 25.56 18.61
C SER A 643 22.29 25.40 17.97
N SER A 644 21.26 25.93 18.63
CA SER A 644 19.91 25.93 18.08
C SER A 644 19.74 27.06 17.08
N PHE A 645 19.05 26.79 15.98
CA PHE A 645 18.69 27.77 14.95
C PHE A 645 17.30 27.45 14.41
N VAL A 646 16.60 28.46 13.87
CA VAL A 646 15.29 28.26 13.24
C VAL A 646 15.46 28.28 11.73
N LEU A 647 15.09 27.18 11.09
CA LEU A 647 15.04 27.07 9.63
C LEU A 647 13.58 27.17 9.16
N LYS A 648 13.29 28.19 8.36
CA LYS A 648 12.01 28.33 7.66
C LYS A 648 12.22 28.05 6.18
N ALA A 649 11.46 27.13 5.61
CA ALA A 649 11.52 26.80 4.19
C ALA A 649 10.11 26.72 3.59
N SER A 650 9.95 27.14 2.34
CA SER A 650 8.66 27.15 1.65
C SER A 650 8.80 26.68 0.21
N VAL A 651 7.78 25.98 -0.27
CA VAL A 651 7.62 25.56 -1.66
C VAL A 651 6.30 26.12 -2.19
N HIS A 652 6.34 26.88 -3.29
CA HIS A 652 5.17 27.47 -3.95
C HIS A 652 5.30 27.33 -5.47
N GLY A 653 4.47 26.49 -6.09
CA GLY A 653 4.60 26.19 -7.51
C GLY A 653 5.99 25.64 -7.80
N GLU A 654 6.84 26.41 -8.47
CA GLU A 654 8.21 26.03 -8.83
C GLU A 654 9.26 26.68 -7.94
N HIS A 655 8.85 27.58 -7.05
CA HIS A 655 9.73 28.39 -6.23
C HIS A 655 9.99 27.73 -4.88
N ILE A 656 11.26 27.69 -4.49
CA ILE A 656 11.73 27.14 -3.23
C ILE A 656 12.51 28.25 -2.53
N HIS A 657 12.20 28.51 -1.27
CA HIS A 657 12.87 29.53 -0.46
C HIS A 657 13.23 28.94 0.89
N ALA A 658 14.43 29.25 1.41
CA ALA A 658 14.89 28.83 2.72
C ALA A 658 15.61 29.97 3.44
N ARG A 659 15.39 30.10 4.74
CA ARG A 659 15.92 31.20 5.55
C ARG A 659 16.31 30.75 6.97
N ILE A 660 17.45 31.26 7.45
CA ILE A 660 17.90 31.18 8.85
C ILE A 660 18.39 32.59 9.26
N GLY A 661 17.73 33.21 10.24
CA GLY A 661 18.09 34.58 10.65
C GLY A 661 18.02 35.56 9.48
N ASP A 662 19.15 36.16 9.10
CA ASP A 662 19.27 37.06 7.94
C ASP A 662 19.78 36.35 6.67
N ALA A 663 20.29 35.13 6.78
CA ALA A 663 20.70 34.34 5.63
C ALA A 663 19.45 33.79 4.92
N SER A 664 19.33 34.06 3.62
CA SER A 664 18.22 33.57 2.80
C SER A 664 18.72 33.12 1.43
N VAL A 665 18.06 32.10 0.87
CA VAL A 665 18.38 31.52 -0.42
C VAL A 665 17.09 31.09 -1.14
N GLU A 666 17.09 31.25 -2.47
CA GLU A 666 15.96 30.92 -3.34
C GLU A 666 16.42 30.09 -4.53
N ALA A 667 15.56 29.18 -4.97
CA ALA A 667 15.75 28.36 -6.17
C ALA A 667 14.42 28.23 -6.93
N SER A 668 14.50 27.84 -8.21
CA SER A 668 13.35 27.47 -9.02
C SER A 668 13.60 26.13 -9.70
N ASP A 669 12.73 25.14 -9.46
CA ASP A 669 12.84 23.80 -10.03
C ASP A 669 11.44 23.14 -10.12
N ARG A 670 11.24 22.30 -11.14
CA ARG A 670 9.95 21.67 -11.48
C ARG A 670 9.93 20.16 -11.25
N SER A 671 11.00 19.59 -10.69
CA SER A 671 11.16 18.14 -10.59
C SER A 671 10.12 17.49 -9.69
N PHE A 672 9.73 18.20 -8.62
CA PHE A 672 8.70 17.74 -7.68
C PHE A 672 7.65 18.83 -7.50
N ALA A 673 6.40 18.52 -7.83
CA ALA A 673 5.26 19.44 -7.70
C ALA A 673 4.54 19.32 -6.34
N ASP A 674 4.74 18.20 -5.65
CA ASP A 674 4.00 17.82 -4.45
C ASP A 674 4.80 16.81 -3.61
N GLY A 675 4.42 16.60 -2.36
CA GLY A 675 4.95 15.54 -1.51
C GLY A 675 5.06 15.91 -0.04
N ALA A 676 5.40 14.90 0.75
CA ALA A 676 5.55 14.97 2.21
C ALA A 676 6.66 15.94 2.64
N ALA A 677 6.73 16.21 3.95
CA ALA A 677 7.76 17.06 4.54
C ALA A 677 8.35 16.40 5.79
N GLY A 678 9.58 16.77 6.15
CA GLY A 678 10.24 16.16 7.30
C GLY A 678 11.65 16.66 7.55
N MET A 679 12.45 15.84 8.23
CA MET A 679 13.81 16.18 8.65
C MET A 679 14.80 15.16 8.10
N LEU A 680 16.02 15.62 7.79
CA LEU A 680 17.09 14.79 7.28
C LEU A 680 18.42 15.14 7.93
N VAL A 681 19.25 14.12 8.18
CA VAL A 681 20.65 14.25 8.58
C VAL A 681 21.52 13.33 7.74
N TYR A 682 22.71 13.81 7.37
CA TYR A 682 23.74 13.00 6.71
C TYR A 682 24.82 12.64 7.74
N GLU A 683 24.96 11.35 8.04
CA GLU A 683 26.00 10.78 8.91
C GLU A 683 26.20 11.52 10.25
N GLY A 684 25.17 11.55 11.07
CA GLY A 684 25.24 12.26 12.35
C GLY A 684 23.92 12.30 13.10
N ALA A 685 23.70 13.36 13.88
CA ALA A 685 22.50 13.53 14.69
C ALA A 685 21.93 14.94 14.61
N LEU A 686 20.61 15.00 14.47
CA LEU A 686 19.82 16.22 14.38
C LEU A 686 18.67 16.15 15.39
N SER A 687 18.36 17.27 16.03
CA SER A 687 17.21 17.36 16.93
C SER A 687 16.36 18.60 16.67
N SER A 688 15.11 18.53 17.15
CA SER A 688 14.14 19.60 17.08
C SER A 688 13.15 19.50 18.25
N THR A 689 12.71 20.64 18.78
CA THR A 689 11.61 20.70 19.76
C THR A 689 10.24 20.82 19.09
N GLY A 690 10.17 21.18 17.81
CA GLY A 690 8.95 21.10 17.03
C GLY A 690 9.17 21.32 15.52
N PHE A 691 8.38 20.61 14.73
CA PHE A 691 8.30 20.79 13.28
C PHE A 691 6.92 21.31 12.92
N ARG A 692 6.83 22.55 12.44
CA ARG A 692 5.55 23.16 12.04
C ARG A 692 5.42 23.19 10.54
N LEU A 693 4.29 22.72 10.02
CA LEU A 693 3.88 22.87 8.62
C LEU A 693 2.59 23.69 8.56
N ARG A 694 2.54 24.64 7.63
CA ARG A 694 1.38 25.53 7.43
C ARG A 694 1.18 25.90 5.96
N PRO A 695 -0.02 26.37 5.58
CA PRO A 695 -0.25 26.98 4.28
C PRO A 695 0.66 28.20 4.07
N ILE A 696 0.88 28.57 2.81
CA ILE A 696 1.64 29.77 2.46
C ILE A 696 0.88 31.03 2.90
N GLU A 697 1.59 31.96 3.55
CA GLU A 697 1.01 33.25 3.95
C GLU A 697 0.67 34.09 2.70
N GLY A 698 -0.62 34.46 2.54
CA GLY A 698 -1.08 35.31 1.43
C GLY A 698 -1.62 34.58 0.19
N ALA A 699 -1.94 33.27 0.32
CA ALA A 699 -2.66 32.50 -0.69
C ALA A 699 -4.16 32.81 -0.73
#